data_AF-A0A7W0CQB9-F1
#
_entry.id   AF-A0A7W0CQB9-F1
#
_cell.length_a   1.000
_cell.length_b   1.000
_cell.length_c   1.000
_cell.angle_alpha   90.00
_cell.angle_beta   90.00
_cell.angle_gamma   90.00
#
_symmetry.space_group_name_H-M   'P 1'
#
loop_
_entity.id
_entity.type
_entity.pdbx_description
1 polymer ?
#
loop_
_entity_poly.entity_id
_entity_poly.type
_entity_poly.pdbx_seq_one_letter_code
_entity_poly.pdbx_strand_id
1 'polypeptide(L)'
;MAVVWVFPGQGSQRRGMGDGVLERHPDLCAKADEILGYSVAELCRDPVRLRDTRFSQPALYTVNALSYLSQDGRPDYLAGHSLGEYTALFAAGCFDFETGLRLVARRGELMSQAKGGAMTAVLGVPVERLEALLHGTDVEIANYNSPQQVVLAGLQDDIASVTEAIEADGGKCVPLAVSVAAHSRHMREAADAFAQELKAVDLAEPRVPVLSNVTGRPHDAGDMAELLRKQIHSPVRWLDGMRYLMAQGVDELVELGPGTVLSKLWDVTKQETPSTPDSSLGSRTFREDYGVRHAYLAGSMFKGIASADLVIRMGKAGLMGFFGAGGLTLDEIEAAIHTIKQEVGTRFGMNLLYGFDEDGLERDTVELYLRHDVRYVEAAAYPHITAPLVRYRFAGAHRDESGRPVAVRRVLAKVSRPEVAGAFMRPAPEAILRRLTGEGALSPAEAEVAAELPISEDICVEADSAGHTDARSPYALVPAMVKLRDEEMARHRYARPVRVGASGGLGSPEAVAAAFVLGAEFVVTGSINQCSPEAGTSSEVKRMLADLDVQDTAYAPAGDMFEMGARVQVARKGTLFPARANKLYELYRRHGSLEEIDDRTRQTIQDKYFRRSFDEVWAETEAYLAERKPDELARAARDPKHRMALIFRWYFVHSIRLALEGAEDRRVDYQVHCGPAMGSFNRFVAGTELADWRNRHVDLIAERLMGGAAELLEARLRELRGAA
;
A
#
# COMPACT_ATOMS: atom_id res chain seq x y z
N MET A 1 -5.78 10.73 21.98
CA MET A 1 -5.88 9.29 21.65
C MET A 1 -7.33 9.01 21.37
N ALA A 2 -7.63 8.19 20.36
CA ALA A 2 -9.01 7.87 20.02
C ALA A 2 -9.66 7.07 21.16
N VAL A 3 -10.85 7.46 21.58
CA VAL A 3 -11.62 6.84 22.67
C VAL A 3 -12.63 5.87 22.08
N VAL A 4 -12.61 4.61 22.50
CA VAL A 4 -13.57 3.61 22.05
C VAL A 4 -14.39 3.11 23.22
N TRP A 5 -15.71 3.10 23.05
CA TRP A 5 -16.63 2.51 24.03
C TRP A 5 -17.16 1.18 23.48
N VAL A 6 -17.07 0.13 24.29
CA VAL A 6 -17.48 -1.22 23.90
C VAL A 6 -18.56 -1.78 24.81
N PHE A 7 -19.50 -2.53 24.23
CA PHE A 7 -20.64 -3.09 24.95
C PHE A 7 -20.62 -4.62 24.94
N PRO A 8 -20.66 -5.28 26.12
CA PRO A 8 -20.62 -6.73 26.20
C PRO A 8 -21.92 -7.37 25.75
N GLY A 9 -21.80 -8.55 25.12
CA GLY A 9 -22.94 -9.36 24.69
C GLY A 9 -23.36 -10.41 25.73
N GLN A 10 -24.13 -11.39 25.24
CA GLN A 10 -24.53 -12.56 26.02
C GLN A 10 -23.28 -13.36 26.46
N GLY A 11 -23.27 -13.78 27.72
CA GLY A 11 -22.13 -14.37 28.42
C GLY A 11 -21.61 -13.49 29.55
N SER A 12 -21.94 -12.20 29.54
CA SER A 12 -21.55 -11.23 30.58
C SER A 12 -22.55 -11.11 31.74
N GLN A 13 -23.75 -11.68 31.58
CA GLN A 13 -24.79 -11.62 32.60
C GLN A 13 -24.38 -12.35 33.88
N ARG A 14 -24.68 -11.72 35.01
CA ARG A 14 -24.45 -12.27 36.35
C ARG A 14 -25.51 -11.74 37.31
N ARG A 15 -25.71 -12.45 38.42
CA ARG A 15 -26.59 -11.97 39.49
C ARG A 15 -26.14 -10.59 39.96
N GLY A 16 -27.05 -9.63 39.99
CA GLY A 16 -26.78 -8.25 40.39
C GLY A 16 -26.11 -7.39 39.32
N MET A 17 -26.12 -7.81 38.04
CA MET A 17 -25.43 -7.07 36.97
C MET A 17 -25.92 -5.64 36.75
N GLY A 18 -27.15 -5.32 37.18
CA GLY A 18 -27.73 -3.98 37.09
C GLY A 18 -27.63 -3.15 38.37
N ASP A 19 -27.10 -3.71 39.47
CA ASP A 19 -27.07 -3.00 40.76
C ASP A 19 -26.26 -1.70 40.65
N GLY A 20 -26.81 -0.61 41.17
CA GLY A 20 -26.28 0.75 41.09
C GLY A 20 -26.57 1.48 39.76
N VAL A 21 -26.71 0.77 38.63
CA VAL A 21 -27.06 1.38 37.33
C VAL A 21 -28.57 1.54 37.20
N LEU A 22 -29.34 0.51 37.52
CA LEU A 22 -30.80 0.53 37.42
C LEU A 22 -31.41 1.60 38.35
N GLU A 23 -30.90 1.70 39.59
CA GLU A 23 -31.37 2.67 40.58
C GLU A 23 -31.11 4.13 40.18
N ARG A 24 -30.13 4.39 39.29
CA ARG A 24 -29.84 5.73 38.76
C ARG A 24 -30.80 6.17 37.64
N HIS A 25 -31.51 5.23 37.03
CA HIS A 25 -32.42 5.49 35.91
C HIS A 25 -33.80 4.85 36.14
N PRO A 26 -34.53 5.22 37.22
CA PRO A 26 -35.78 4.57 37.60
C PRO A 26 -36.87 4.68 36.52
N ASP A 27 -36.94 5.78 35.79
CA ASP A 27 -37.95 6.00 34.75
C ASP A 27 -37.76 5.07 33.55
N LEU A 28 -36.51 4.89 33.10
CA LEU A 28 -36.19 3.95 32.01
C LEU A 28 -36.32 2.49 32.46
N CYS A 29 -36.06 2.19 33.74
CA CYS A 29 -36.35 0.86 34.28
C CYS A 29 -37.85 0.57 34.28
N ALA A 30 -38.68 1.50 34.74
CA ALA A 30 -40.13 1.35 34.70
C ALA A 30 -40.65 1.18 33.26
N LYS A 31 -40.06 1.92 32.31
CA LYS A 31 -40.37 1.77 30.88
C LYS A 31 -39.97 0.41 30.33
N ALA A 32 -38.80 -0.09 30.72
CA ALA A 32 -38.37 -1.44 30.36
C ALA A 32 -39.33 -2.50 30.93
N ASP A 33 -39.75 -2.34 32.18
CA ASP A 33 -40.69 -3.26 32.84
C ASP A 33 -42.05 -3.27 32.12
N GLU A 34 -42.55 -2.11 31.68
CA GLU A 34 -43.77 -1.98 30.87
C GLU A 34 -43.63 -2.72 29.52
N ILE A 35 -42.51 -2.53 28.82
CA ILE A 35 -42.26 -3.14 27.50
C ILE A 35 -42.10 -4.66 27.60
N LEU A 36 -41.40 -5.13 28.64
CA LEU A 36 -41.07 -6.55 28.82
C LEU A 36 -42.18 -7.34 29.52
N GLY A 37 -43.05 -6.67 30.28
CA GLY A 37 -44.11 -7.29 31.08
C GLY A 37 -43.62 -7.97 32.36
N TYR A 38 -42.39 -7.69 32.79
CA TYR A 38 -41.79 -8.20 34.03
C TYR A 38 -40.68 -7.26 34.51
N SER A 39 -40.33 -7.33 35.80
CA SER A 39 -39.28 -6.46 36.33
C SER A 39 -37.87 -6.87 35.88
N VAL A 40 -37.17 -5.96 35.20
CA VAL A 40 -35.77 -6.14 34.79
C VAL A 40 -34.84 -6.20 36.00
N ALA A 41 -35.16 -5.47 37.07
CA ALA A 41 -34.38 -5.45 38.31
C ALA A 41 -34.48 -6.77 39.06
N GLU A 42 -35.69 -7.35 39.15
CA GLU A 42 -35.88 -8.69 39.72
C GLU A 42 -35.21 -9.76 38.85
N LEU A 43 -35.36 -9.65 37.51
CA LEU A 43 -34.71 -10.55 36.58
C LEU A 43 -33.18 -10.54 36.75
N CYS A 44 -32.56 -9.37 36.90
CA CYS A 44 -31.11 -9.25 37.15
C CYS A 44 -30.64 -9.98 38.43
N ARG A 45 -31.56 -10.29 39.36
CA ARG A 45 -31.27 -11.02 40.61
C ARG A 45 -31.63 -12.51 40.54
N ASP A 46 -32.27 -12.95 39.45
CA ASP A 46 -32.63 -14.35 39.17
C ASP A 46 -31.66 -14.99 38.16
N PRO A 47 -30.59 -15.67 38.64
CA PRO A 47 -29.60 -16.28 37.76
C PRO A 47 -30.13 -17.47 36.96
N VAL A 48 -31.28 -18.04 37.31
CA VAL A 48 -31.87 -19.17 36.58
C VAL A 48 -32.57 -18.64 35.34
N ARG A 49 -33.45 -17.64 35.51
CA ARG A 49 -34.13 -17.01 34.37
C ARG A 49 -33.17 -16.27 33.45
N LEU A 50 -32.13 -15.64 33.98
CA LEU A 50 -31.10 -14.95 33.18
C LEU A 50 -30.27 -15.86 32.25
N ARG A 51 -30.35 -17.20 32.39
CA ARG A 51 -29.69 -18.12 31.45
C ARG A 51 -30.48 -18.30 30.15
N ASP A 52 -31.78 -18.04 30.18
CA ASP A 52 -32.62 -18.16 28.99
C ASP A 52 -32.38 -16.96 28.07
N THR A 53 -32.10 -17.25 26.80
CA THR A 53 -31.79 -16.25 25.76
C THR A 53 -32.89 -15.18 25.62
N ARG A 54 -34.15 -15.55 25.91
CA ARG A 54 -35.31 -14.64 25.89
C ARG A 54 -35.20 -13.52 26.91
N PHE A 55 -34.62 -13.83 28.06
CA PHE A 55 -34.54 -12.93 29.20
C PHE A 55 -33.15 -12.26 29.27
N SER A 56 -32.08 -12.97 28.92
CA SER A 56 -30.72 -12.45 28.95
C SER A 56 -30.52 -11.25 28.02
N GLN A 57 -31.03 -11.33 26.78
CA GLN A 57 -30.82 -10.28 25.77
C GLN A 57 -31.45 -8.94 26.16
N PRO A 58 -32.76 -8.86 26.48
CA PRO A 58 -33.34 -7.60 26.92
C PRO A 58 -32.73 -7.08 28.23
N ALA A 59 -32.38 -7.95 29.18
CA ALA A 59 -31.75 -7.51 30.43
C ALA A 59 -30.37 -6.90 30.20
N LEU A 60 -29.53 -7.52 29.37
CA LEU A 60 -28.20 -7.02 29.03
C LEU A 60 -28.26 -5.71 28.24
N TYR A 61 -29.16 -5.62 27.24
CA TYR A 61 -29.34 -4.36 26.51
C TYR A 61 -29.72 -3.22 27.45
N THR A 62 -30.67 -3.44 28.36
CA THR A 62 -31.09 -2.43 29.35
C THR A 62 -29.91 -2.01 30.21
N VAL A 63 -29.17 -2.95 30.80
CA VAL A 63 -28.02 -2.61 31.66
C VAL A 63 -26.92 -1.88 30.89
N ASN A 64 -26.59 -2.31 29.67
CA ASN A 64 -25.58 -1.67 28.83
C ASN A 64 -26.00 -0.25 28.42
N ALA A 65 -27.25 -0.07 27.98
CA ALA A 65 -27.79 1.23 27.56
C ALA A 65 -27.82 2.23 28.73
N LEU A 66 -28.24 1.78 29.92
CA LEU A 66 -28.23 2.62 31.12
C LEU A 66 -26.81 2.91 31.62
N SER A 67 -25.88 1.96 31.44
CA SER A 67 -24.45 2.19 31.72
C SER A 67 -23.88 3.27 30.80
N TYR A 68 -24.23 3.27 29.51
CA TYR A 68 -23.88 4.33 28.56
C TYR A 68 -24.45 5.69 28.96
N LEU A 69 -25.74 5.76 29.29
CA LEU A 69 -26.39 7.01 29.73
C LEU A 69 -25.85 7.55 31.06
N SER A 70 -25.07 6.74 31.78
CA SER A 70 -24.39 7.11 33.01
C SER A 70 -22.94 7.56 32.81
N GLN A 71 -22.43 7.60 31.58
CA GLN A 71 -21.09 8.08 31.28
C GLN A 71 -21.11 9.48 30.70
N ASP A 72 -20.05 10.24 31.02
CA ASP A 72 -19.75 11.52 30.38
C ASP A 72 -18.68 11.34 29.30
N GLY A 73 -18.80 12.08 28.20
CA GLY A 73 -17.82 12.11 27.11
C GLY A 73 -18.40 11.72 25.76
N ARG A 74 -17.54 11.69 24.75
CA ARG A 74 -17.88 11.27 23.38
C ARG A 74 -16.83 10.29 22.87
N PRO A 75 -17.20 9.08 22.47
CA PRO A 75 -16.28 8.16 21.83
C PRO A 75 -16.06 8.54 20.36
N ASP A 76 -14.88 8.20 19.84
CA ASP A 76 -14.55 8.27 18.42
C ASP A 76 -15.08 7.03 17.66
N TYR A 77 -15.19 5.88 18.35
CA TYR A 77 -15.79 4.65 17.82
C TYR A 77 -16.63 3.93 18.87
N LEU A 78 -17.64 3.22 18.40
CA LEU A 78 -18.48 2.33 19.20
C LEU A 78 -18.36 0.90 18.65
N ALA A 79 -18.31 -0.09 19.54
CA ALA A 79 -18.39 -1.49 19.14
C ALA A 79 -19.19 -2.28 20.16
N GLY A 80 -19.82 -3.37 19.75
CA GLY A 80 -20.54 -4.21 20.67
C GLY A 80 -20.52 -5.66 20.24
N HIS A 81 -20.24 -6.56 21.19
CA HIS A 81 -20.09 -7.97 20.88
C HIS A 81 -21.47 -8.63 20.80
N SER A 82 -21.81 -9.19 19.63
CA SER A 82 -23.12 -9.80 19.38
C SER A 82 -24.27 -8.84 19.75
N LEU A 83 -25.06 -9.17 20.77
CA LEU A 83 -26.11 -8.31 21.33
C LEU A 83 -25.64 -6.89 21.64
N GLY A 84 -24.40 -6.71 22.09
CA GLY A 84 -23.85 -5.39 22.40
C GLY A 84 -23.86 -4.44 21.21
N GLU A 85 -23.88 -4.94 19.97
CA GLU A 85 -23.97 -4.12 18.76
C GLU A 85 -25.26 -3.28 18.74
N TYR A 86 -26.36 -3.80 19.27
CA TYR A 86 -27.61 -3.05 19.38
C TYR A 86 -27.47 -1.90 20.38
N THR A 87 -26.73 -2.10 21.48
CA THR A 87 -26.42 -0.99 22.41
C THR A 87 -25.49 0.03 21.74
N ALA A 88 -24.51 -0.42 20.96
CA ALA A 88 -23.62 0.47 20.21
C ALA A 88 -24.39 1.34 19.20
N LEU A 89 -25.36 0.76 18.49
CA LEU A 89 -26.24 1.49 17.57
C LEU A 89 -27.17 2.47 18.28
N PHE A 90 -27.72 2.09 19.44
CA PHE A 90 -28.45 3.02 20.32
C PHE A 90 -27.55 4.21 20.75
N ALA A 91 -26.34 3.93 21.21
CA ALA A 91 -25.37 4.96 21.62
C ALA A 91 -24.98 5.89 20.45
N ALA A 92 -24.92 5.37 19.22
CA ALA A 92 -24.68 6.16 18.01
C ALA A 92 -25.90 6.95 17.52
N GLY A 93 -27.07 6.78 18.15
CA GLY A 93 -28.30 7.48 17.82
C GLY A 93 -29.06 6.89 16.63
N CYS A 94 -28.89 5.59 16.33
CA CYS A 94 -29.59 4.94 15.22
C CYS A 94 -31.07 4.66 15.53
N PHE A 95 -31.41 4.53 16.81
CA PHE A 95 -32.77 4.36 17.32
C PHE A 95 -32.84 4.76 18.81
N ASP A 96 -34.05 4.90 19.36
CA ASP A 96 -34.25 5.20 20.79
C ASP A 96 -34.19 3.96 21.69
N PHE A 97 -34.22 4.19 23.01
CA PHE A 97 -34.09 3.12 24.01
C PHE A 97 -35.18 2.06 23.88
N GLU A 98 -36.44 2.50 23.70
CA GLU A 98 -37.61 1.62 23.64
C GLU A 98 -37.61 0.74 22.39
N THR A 99 -37.26 1.34 21.25
CA THR A 99 -37.15 0.66 19.96
C THR A 99 -36.07 -0.41 20.04
N GLY A 100 -34.88 -0.05 20.53
CA GLY A 100 -33.81 -1.02 20.70
C GLY A 100 -34.17 -2.14 21.68
N LEU A 101 -34.86 -1.83 22.78
CA LEU A 101 -35.33 -2.84 23.74
C LEU A 101 -36.34 -3.82 23.11
N ARG A 102 -37.29 -3.31 22.32
CA ARG A 102 -38.26 -4.16 21.59
C ARG A 102 -37.55 -5.06 20.58
N LEU A 103 -36.60 -4.50 19.81
CA LEU A 103 -35.79 -5.26 18.86
C LEU A 103 -35.03 -6.39 19.55
N VAL A 104 -34.30 -6.11 20.64
CA VAL A 104 -33.50 -7.15 21.32
C VAL A 104 -34.36 -8.16 22.07
N ALA A 105 -35.52 -7.77 22.61
CA ALA A 105 -36.46 -8.69 23.23
C ALA A 105 -36.99 -9.68 22.17
N ARG A 106 -37.36 -9.17 21.00
CA ARG A 106 -37.83 -9.98 19.88
C ARG A 106 -36.74 -10.87 19.30
N ARG A 107 -35.52 -10.36 19.17
CA ARG A 107 -34.33 -11.15 18.79
C ARG A 107 -34.10 -12.31 19.78
N GLY A 108 -34.12 -12.02 21.07
CA GLY A 108 -33.97 -13.03 22.13
C GLY A 108 -35.07 -14.10 22.09
N GLU A 109 -36.32 -13.68 21.87
CA GLU A 109 -37.46 -14.56 21.66
C GLU A 109 -37.25 -15.52 20.49
N LEU A 110 -36.99 -14.99 19.30
CA LEU A 110 -36.82 -15.78 18.09
C LEU A 110 -35.62 -16.74 18.19
N MET A 111 -34.48 -16.28 18.69
CA MET A 111 -33.29 -17.13 18.85
C MET A 111 -33.53 -18.28 19.83
N SER A 112 -34.31 -18.07 20.89
CA SER A 112 -34.60 -19.10 21.89
C SER A 112 -35.50 -20.25 21.40
N GLN A 113 -36.16 -20.06 20.26
CA GLN A 113 -37.04 -21.06 19.67
C GLN A 113 -36.24 -22.23 19.10
N ALA A 114 -35.00 -21.98 18.66
CA ALA A 114 -34.07 -23.03 18.26
C ALA A 114 -33.76 -23.96 19.44
N LYS A 115 -33.73 -25.28 19.19
CA LYS A 115 -33.51 -26.33 20.19
C LYS A 115 -32.32 -27.19 19.84
N GLY A 116 -31.73 -27.84 20.85
CA GLY A 116 -30.64 -28.81 20.68
C GLY A 116 -29.28 -28.22 20.34
N GLY A 117 -29.14 -26.89 20.32
CA GLY A 117 -27.88 -26.23 20.04
C GLY A 117 -26.96 -26.14 21.26
N ALA A 118 -25.66 -26.14 21.01
CA ALA A 118 -24.62 -25.91 21.99
C ALA A 118 -23.54 -24.99 21.41
N MET A 119 -22.77 -24.37 22.29
CA MET A 119 -21.59 -23.59 21.92
C MET A 119 -20.44 -23.89 22.87
N THR A 120 -19.21 -23.93 22.35
CA THR A 120 -18.00 -24.14 23.15
C THR A 120 -16.92 -23.15 22.73
N ALA A 121 -16.28 -22.50 23.71
CA ALA A 121 -15.10 -21.69 23.45
C ALA A 121 -13.88 -22.59 23.35
N VAL A 122 -13.09 -22.41 22.29
CA VAL A 122 -11.87 -23.17 22.04
C VAL A 122 -10.68 -22.26 22.22
N LEU A 123 -9.71 -22.71 23.02
CA LEU A 123 -8.45 -22.01 23.26
C LEU A 123 -7.26 -22.89 22.88
N GLY A 124 -6.17 -22.25 22.44
CA GLY A 124 -4.88 -22.92 22.22
C GLY A 124 -4.75 -23.69 20.91
N VAL A 125 -5.69 -23.52 19.97
CA VAL A 125 -5.62 -24.12 18.63
C VAL A 125 -5.73 -23.00 17.57
N PRO A 126 -4.78 -22.93 16.60
CA PRO A 126 -4.86 -21.99 15.49
C PRO A 126 -6.14 -22.15 14.67
N VAL A 127 -6.65 -21.05 14.12
CA VAL A 127 -7.95 -21.04 13.45
C VAL A 127 -7.95 -21.89 12.17
N GLU A 128 -6.85 -21.91 11.43
CA GLU A 128 -6.68 -22.70 10.21
C GLU A 128 -6.75 -24.20 10.51
N ARG A 129 -6.25 -24.59 11.70
CA ARG A 129 -6.33 -25.97 12.17
C ARG A 129 -7.76 -26.32 12.59
N LEU A 130 -8.47 -25.40 13.24
CA LEU A 130 -9.88 -25.60 13.57
C LEU A 130 -10.75 -25.70 12.33
N GLU A 131 -10.55 -24.85 11.32
CA GLU A 131 -11.25 -24.94 10.04
C GLU A 131 -11.03 -26.30 9.36
N ALA A 132 -9.81 -26.85 9.42
CA ALA A 132 -9.52 -28.18 8.92
C ALA A 132 -10.23 -29.30 9.71
N LEU A 133 -10.32 -29.19 11.04
CA LEU A 133 -11.01 -30.16 11.90
C LEU A 133 -12.54 -30.11 11.72
N LEU A 134 -13.09 -28.94 11.42
CA LEU A 134 -14.51 -28.72 11.21
C LEU A 134 -14.98 -29.11 9.80
N HIS A 135 -14.04 -29.28 8.86
CA HIS A 135 -14.36 -29.61 7.48
C HIS A 135 -15.15 -30.93 7.38
N GLY A 136 -16.39 -30.85 6.89
CA GLY A 136 -17.29 -32.00 6.77
C GLY A 136 -18.16 -32.27 7.99
N THR A 137 -18.10 -31.42 9.03
CA THR A 137 -18.99 -31.44 10.19
C THR A 137 -20.13 -30.42 10.06
N ASP A 138 -21.16 -30.54 10.90
CA ASP A 138 -22.23 -29.54 11.03
C ASP A 138 -21.93 -28.46 12.10
N VAL A 139 -20.69 -28.40 12.61
CA VAL A 139 -20.23 -27.38 13.55
C VAL A 139 -19.59 -26.21 12.81
N GLU A 140 -19.97 -24.98 13.19
CA GLU A 140 -19.47 -23.75 12.58
C GLU A 140 -18.77 -22.86 13.61
N ILE A 141 -17.83 -22.03 13.17
CA ILE A 141 -17.25 -20.99 14.01
C ILE A 141 -18.28 -19.87 14.16
N ALA A 142 -18.75 -19.65 15.38
CA ALA A 142 -19.72 -18.61 15.75
C ALA A 142 -19.09 -17.29 16.15
N ASN A 143 -17.88 -17.31 16.71
CA ASN A 143 -17.17 -16.10 17.10
C ASN A 143 -15.66 -16.23 16.87
N TYR A 144 -15.07 -15.21 16.25
CA TYR A 144 -13.62 -14.98 16.24
C TYR A 144 -13.34 -13.93 17.31
N ASN A 145 -13.06 -14.34 18.55
CA ASN A 145 -12.97 -13.44 19.72
C ASN A 145 -11.58 -12.85 19.91
N SER A 146 -10.53 -13.65 19.75
CA SER A 146 -9.14 -13.18 19.83
C SER A 146 -8.26 -14.14 19.02
N PRO A 147 -6.96 -13.85 18.81
CA PRO A 147 -6.05 -14.79 18.14
C PRO A 147 -5.99 -16.17 18.82
N GLN A 148 -6.31 -16.23 20.11
CA GLN A 148 -6.24 -17.45 20.93
C GLN A 148 -7.61 -18.03 21.29
N GLN A 149 -8.71 -17.39 20.89
CA GLN A 149 -10.05 -17.82 21.28
C GLN A 149 -11.04 -17.68 20.12
N VAL A 150 -11.62 -18.81 19.74
CA VAL A 150 -12.82 -18.86 18.90
C VAL A 150 -13.94 -19.55 19.65
N VAL A 151 -15.17 -19.39 19.17
CA VAL A 151 -16.33 -20.11 19.70
C VAL A 151 -16.94 -20.93 18.57
N LEU A 152 -17.20 -22.20 18.85
CA LEU A 152 -17.89 -23.11 17.94
C LEU A 152 -19.36 -23.21 18.32
N ALA A 153 -20.23 -23.40 17.32
CA ALA A 153 -21.66 -23.60 17.49
C ALA A 153 -22.16 -24.72 16.57
N GLY A 154 -23.06 -25.54 17.11
CA GLY A 154 -23.65 -26.68 16.40
C GLY A 154 -24.66 -27.40 17.28
N LEU A 155 -25.11 -28.58 16.87
CA LEU A 155 -25.93 -29.44 17.73
C LEU A 155 -25.08 -30.02 18.87
N GLN A 156 -25.74 -30.40 19.97
CA GLN A 156 -25.06 -30.92 21.17
C GLN A 156 -24.12 -32.10 20.88
N ASP A 157 -24.58 -33.09 20.13
CA ASP A 157 -23.80 -34.29 19.83
C ASP A 157 -22.59 -33.98 18.92
N ASP A 158 -22.76 -33.09 17.96
CA ASP A 158 -21.69 -32.67 17.05
C ASP A 158 -20.62 -31.84 17.77
N ILE A 159 -21.05 -30.92 18.65
CA ILE A 159 -20.14 -30.14 19.50
C ILE A 159 -19.36 -31.05 20.44
N ALA A 160 -20.01 -32.08 21.02
CA ALA A 160 -19.33 -33.05 21.87
C ALA A 160 -18.26 -33.81 21.08
N SER A 161 -18.59 -34.32 19.89
CA SER A 161 -17.64 -35.05 19.04
C SER A 161 -16.45 -34.19 18.61
N VAL A 162 -16.67 -32.94 18.21
CA VAL A 162 -15.60 -32.03 17.79
C VAL A 162 -14.75 -31.60 18.99
N THR A 163 -15.36 -31.41 20.17
CA THR A 163 -14.64 -31.07 21.41
C THR A 163 -13.62 -32.15 21.76
N GLU A 164 -14.01 -33.44 21.70
CA GLU A 164 -13.09 -34.56 21.96
C GLU A 164 -11.90 -34.55 20.99
N ALA A 165 -12.15 -34.30 19.70
CA ALA A 165 -11.09 -34.22 18.69
C ALA A 165 -10.13 -33.04 18.92
N ILE A 166 -10.66 -31.88 19.32
CA ILE A 166 -9.86 -30.68 19.63
C ILE A 166 -9.01 -30.88 20.89
N GLU A 167 -9.58 -31.48 21.94
CA GLU A 167 -8.85 -31.76 23.18
C GLU A 167 -7.75 -32.81 22.96
N ALA A 168 -7.97 -33.78 22.07
CA ALA A 168 -6.93 -34.73 21.64
C ALA A 168 -5.76 -34.06 20.88
N ASP A 169 -6.01 -32.93 20.20
CA ASP A 169 -5.00 -32.11 19.49
C ASP A 169 -4.34 -31.05 20.41
N GLY A 170 -4.60 -31.12 21.72
CA GLY A 170 -4.01 -30.22 22.73
C GLY A 170 -4.77 -28.91 22.96
N GLY A 171 -5.93 -28.73 22.33
CA GLY A 171 -6.82 -27.60 22.56
C GLY A 171 -7.57 -27.69 23.89
N LYS A 172 -8.03 -26.55 24.39
CA LYS A 172 -8.92 -26.48 25.56
C LYS A 172 -10.30 -26.03 25.15
N CYS A 173 -11.31 -26.83 25.46
CA CYS A 173 -12.71 -26.50 25.20
C CYS A 173 -13.42 -26.08 26.50
N VAL A 174 -14.24 -25.02 26.42
CA VAL A 174 -15.03 -24.51 27.54
C VAL A 174 -16.48 -24.36 27.10
N PRO A 175 -17.39 -25.25 27.54
CA PRO A 175 -18.81 -25.15 27.21
C PRO A 175 -19.40 -23.81 27.67
N LEU A 176 -20.15 -23.16 26.79
CA LEU A 176 -20.84 -21.92 27.11
C LEU A 176 -22.23 -22.23 27.67
N ALA A 177 -22.67 -21.43 28.65
CA ALA A 177 -23.99 -21.57 29.28
C ALA A 177 -25.11 -21.00 28.40
N VAL A 178 -25.24 -21.56 27.19
CA VAL A 178 -26.25 -21.21 26.18
C VAL A 178 -26.84 -22.48 25.58
N SER A 179 -28.15 -22.48 25.33
CA SER A 179 -28.89 -23.64 24.80
C SER A 179 -29.22 -23.52 23.31
N VAL A 180 -28.55 -22.61 22.61
CA VAL A 180 -28.75 -22.30 21.20
C VAL A 180 -27.40 -22.24 20.50
N ALA A 181 -27.35 -22.66 19.24
CA ALA A 181 -26.17 -22.54 18.38
C ALA A 181 -26.16 -21.17 17.71
N ALA A 182 -25.93 -20.10 18.49
CA ALA A 182 -25.98 -18.73 17.98
C ALA A 182 -24.92 -18.48 16.90
N HIS A 183 -25.17 -17.52 15.99
CA HIS A 183 -24.22 -17.11 14.94
C HIS A 183 -23.84 -18.23 13.96
N SER A 184 -24.74 -19.20 13.78
CA SER A 184 -24.57 -20.33 12.86
C SER A 184 -25.80 -20.50 11.96
N ARG A 185 -25.71 -21.43 11.00
CA ARG A 185 -26.81 -21.85 10.12
C ARG A 185 -28.08 -22.24 10.88
N HIS A 186 -27.95 -22.72 12.12
CA HIS A 186 -29.10 -23.11 12.95
C HIS A 186 -29.98 -21.92 13.36
N MET A 187 -29.51 -20.68 13.18
CA MET A 187 -30.28 -19.47 13.47
C MET A 187 -30.92 -18.83 12.23
N ARG A 188 -30.85 -19.43 11.03
CA ARG A 188 -31.39 -18.84 9.80
C ARG A 188 -32.88 -18.52 9.91
N GLU A 189 -33.68 -19.45 10.45
CA GLU A 189 -35.12 -19.24 10.65
C GLU A 189 -35.40 -18.05 11.58
N ALA A 190 -34.66 -17.95 12.69
CA ALA A 190 -34.77 -16.82 13.61
C ALA A 190 -34.36 -15.50 12.94
N ALA A 191 -33.32 -15.51 12.10
CA ALA A 191 -32.87 -14.34 11.36
C ALA A 191 -33.90 -13.86 10.33
N ASP A 192 -34.51 -14.79 9.59
CA ASP A 192 -35.51 -14.46 8.57
C ASP A 192 -36.82 -13.94 9.18
N ALA A 193 -37.20 -14.48 10.34
CA ALA A 193 -38.30 -13.93 11.14
C ALA A 193 -37.96 -12.53 11.67
N PHE A 194 -36.74 -12.33 12.18
CA PHE A 194 -36.29 -11.04 12.71
C PHE A 194 -36.18 -9.95 11.63
N ALA A 195 -35.90 -10.34 10.38
CA ALA A 195 -35.88 -9.42 9.24
C ALA A 195 -37.19 -8.65 9.06
N GLN A 196 -38.34 -9.22 9.45
CA GLN A 196 -39.64 -8.54 9.36
C GLN A 196 -39.77 -7.42 10.39
N GLU A 197 -39.18 -7.60 11.57
CA GLU A 197 -39.17 -6.60 12.65
C GLU A 197 -38.26 -5.43 12.26
N LEU A 198 -37.08 -5.73 11.67
CA LEU A 198 -36.15 -4.71 11.20
C LEU A 198 -36.75 -3.81 10.11
N LYS A 199 -37.65 -4.33 9.27
CA LYS A 199 -38.37 -3.53 8.25
C LYS A 199 -39.36 -2.54 8.84
N ALA A 200 -39.82 -2.77 10.07
CA ALA A 200 -40.79 -1.91 10.74
C ALA A 200 -40.12 -0.79 11.55
N VAL A 201 -38.79 -0.72 11.57
CA VAL A 201 -38.00 0.26 12.32
C VAL A 201 -37.25 1.17 11.37
N ASP A 202 -37.40 2.48 11.57
CA ASP A 202 -36.58 3.48 10.90
C ASP A 202 -35.20 3.55 11.57
N LEU A 203 -34.20 2.93 10.94
CA LEU A 203 -32.81 2.96 11.40
C LEU A 203 -32.13 4.22 10.85
N ALA A 204 -31.77 5.15 11.73
CA ALA A 204 -31.01 6.34 11.37
C ALA A 204 -29.52 6.01 11.14
N GLU A 205 -28.83 6.85 10.37
CA GLU A 205 -27.38 6.72 10.19
C GLU A 205 -26.62 6.95 11.50
N PRO A 206 -25.58 6.14 11.81
CA PRO A 206 -24.79 6.29 13.02
C PRO A 206 -24.08 7.65 13.07
N ARG A 207 -24.26 8.41 14.15
CA ARG A 207 -23.55 9.69 14.38
C ARG A 207 -22.09 9.50 14.80
N VAL A 208 -21.77 8.31 15.29
CA VAL A 208 -20.43 7.84 15.64
C VAL A 208 -20.24 6.50 14.95
N PRO A 209 -19.09 6.22 14.32
CA PRO A 209 -18.83 4.94 13.66
C PRO A 209 -19.07 3.74 14.59
N VAL A 210 -19.95 2.82 14.18
CA VAL A 210 -20.24 1.57 14.90
C VAL A 210 -19.69 0.38 14.12
N LEU A 211 -18.90 -0.47 14.73
CA LEU A 211 -18.40 -1.69 14.08
C LEU A 211 -19.47 -2.76 13.95
N SER A 212 -19.61 -3.29 12.74
CA SER A 212 -20.47 -4.45 12.47
C SER A 212 -19.78 -5.75 12.86
N ASN A 213 -20.51 -6.62 13.57
CA ASN A 213 -20.02 -7.96 13.87
C ASN A 213 -19.89 -8.87 12.64
N VAL A 214 -20.54 -8.54 11.50
CA VAL A 214 -20.47 -9.36 10.29
C VAL A 214 -19.25 -9.02 9.45
N THR A 215 -18.89 -7.74 9.34
CA THR A 215 -17.80 -7.28 8.47
C THR A 215 -16.50 -7.01 9.22
N GLY A 216 -16.55 -6.73 10.52
CA GLY A 216 -15.40 -6.23 11.29
C GLY A 216 -14.97 -4.81 10.88
N ARG A 217 -15.90 -4.04 10.30
CA ARG A 217 -15.72 -2.66 9.80
C ARG A 217 -16.91 -1.80 10.26
N PRO A 218 -16.79 -0.45 10.23
CA PRO A 218 -17.94 0.42 10.48
C PRO A 218 -19.13 0.09 9.55
N HIS A 219 -20.36 0.26 10.04
CA HIS A 219 -21.56 0.21 9.21
C HIS A 219 -21.52 1.31 8.13
N ASP A 220 -21.89 0.96 6.89
CA ASP A 220 -22.05 1.89 5.77
C ASP A 220 -23.50 2.39 5.71
N ALA A 221 -23.74 3.49 4.99
CA ALA A 221 -25.09 4.00 4.78
C ALA A 221 -25.91 3.04 3.90
N GLY A 222 -26.95 2.42 4.47
CA GLY A 222 -27.98 1.68 3.73
C GLY A 222 -27.97 0.15 3.86
N ASP A 223 -27.00 -0.46 4.53
CA ASP A 223 -26.92 -1.94 4.69
C ASP A 223 -27.18 -2.45 6.12
N MET A 224 -27.34 -1.55 7.10
CA MET A 224 -27.44 -1.88 8.53
C MET A 224 -28.50 -2.95 8.85
N ALA A 225 -29.73 -2.83 8.31
CA ALA A 225 -30.78 -3.81 8.54
C ALA A 225 -30.39 -5.22 8.04
N GLU A 226 -29.77 -5.30 6.87
CA GLU A 226 -29.33 -6.58 6.31
C GLU A 226 -28.14 -7.16 7.09
N LEU A 227 -27.23 -6.31 7.56
CA LEU A 227 -26.14 -6.74 8.43
C LEU A 227 -26.65 -7.25 9.78
N LEU A 228 -27.63 -6.57 10.40
CA LEU A 228 -28.25 -7.03 11.66
C LEU A 228 -29.02 -8.34 11.49
N ARG A 229 -29.66 -8.56 10.34
CA ARG A 229 -30.26 -9.85 9.98
C ARG A 229 -29.19 -10.93 9.87
N LYS A 230 -28.16 -10.69 9.04
CA LYS A 230 -27.05 -11.64 8.83
C LYS A 230 -26.32 -11.97 10.13
N GLN A 231 -26.15 -11.00 11.02
CA GLN A 231 -25.47 -11.13 12.30
C GLN A 231 -26.02 -12.31 13.12
N ILE A 232 -27.32 -12.59 13.07
CA ILE A 232 -27.93 -13.67 13.86
C ILE A 232 -27.41 -15.05 13.47
N HIS A 233 -27.10 -15.27 12.19
CA HIS A 233 -26.73 -16.58 11.63
C HIS A 233 -25.33 -16.62 11.02
N SER A 234 -24.53 -15.57 11.22
CA SER A 234 -23.16 -15.44 10.68
C SER A 234 -22.17 -15.22 11.81
N PRO A 235 -20.90 -15.62 11.64
CA PRO A 235 -19.89 -15.50 12.67
C PRO A 235 -19.68 -14.05 13.11
N VAL A 236 -19.48 -13.85 14.41
CA VAL A 236 -19.06 -12.56 14.98
C VAL A 236 -17.56 -12.36 14.76
N ARG A 237 -17.22 -11.39 13.92
CA ARG A 237 -15.85 -11.00 13.55
C ARG A 237 -15.25 -10.00 14.54
N TRP A 238 -15.31 -10.30 15.83
CA TRP A 238 -14.84 -9.39 16.89
C TRP A 238 -13.34 -9.08 16.77
N LEU A 239 -12.51 -10.10 16.53
CA LEU A 239 -11.07 -9.97 16.31
C LEU A 239 -10.75 -9.00 15.17
N ASP A 240 -11.47 -9.09 14.05
CA ASP A 240 -11.25 -8.20 12.90
C ASP A 240 -11.64 -6.75 13.21
N GLY A 241 -12.70 -6.56 14.00
CA GLY A 241 -13.08 -5.25 14.53
C GLY A 241 -12.04 -4.67 15.49
N MET A 242 -11.49 -5.47 16.40
CA MET A 242 -10.43 -5.01 17.31
C MET A 242 -9.16 -4.65 16.54
N ARG A 243 -8.76 -5.46 15.55
CA ARG A 243 -7.63 -5.15 14.66
C ARG A 243 -7.86 -3.88 13.84
N TYR A 244 -9.09 -3.64 13.39
CA TYR A 244 -9.46 -2.39 12.74
C TYR A 244 -9.20 -1.18 13.66
N LEU A 245 -9.68 -1.23 14.90
CA LEU A 245 -9.48 -0.13 15.87
C LEU A 245 -8.01 0.10 16.18
N MET A 246 -7.23 -0.98 16.37
CA MET A 246 -5.77 -0.87 16.56
C MET A 246 -5.11 -0.18 15.36
N ALA A 247 -5.51 -0.52 14.13
CA ALA A 247 -5.03 0.14 12.92
C ALA A 247 -5.45 1.62 12.79
N GLN A 248 -6.52 2.03 13.49
CA GLN A 248 -6.91 3.45 13.63
C GLN A 248 -6.17 4.18 14.77
N GLY A 249 -5.20 3.53 15.43
CA GLY A 249 -4.43 4.12 16.52
C GLY A 249 -5.15 4.12 17.87
N VAL A 250 -6.12 3.22 18.07
CA VAL A 250 -6.77 3.00 19.37
C VAL A 250 -5.86 2.11 20.24
N ASP A 251 -5.52 2.61 21.42
CA ASP A 251 -4.67 1.89 22.37
C ASP A 251 -5.43 1.33 23.58
N GLU A 252 -6.54 1.95 23.97
CA GLU A 252 -7.34 1.55 25.11
C GLU A 252 -8.83 1.60 24.74
N LEU A 253 -9.62 0.75 25.40
CA LEU A 253 -11.07 0.73 25.29
C LEU A 253 -11.73 0.90 26.65
N VAL A 254 -12.96 1.42 26.65
CA VAL A 254 -13.81 1.52 27.83
C VAL A 254 -14.98 0.54 27.67
N GLU A 255 -14.99 -0.53 28.45
CA GLU A 255 -16.10 -1.48 28.46
C GLU A 255 -17.23 -0.95 29.35
N LEU A 256 -18.41 -0.75 28.74
CA LEU A 256 -19.61 -0.22 29.39
C LEU A 256 -20.68 -1.31 29.49
N GLY A 257 -21.03 -1.66 30.72
CA GLY A 257 -21.96 -2.76 31.01
C GLY A 257 -21.39 -3.71 32.05
N PRO A 258 -21.97 -4.90 32.22
CA PRO A 258 -21.51 -5.84 33.23
C PRO A 258 -20.28 -6.63 32.78
N GLY A 259 -19.32 -6.78 33.69
CA GLY A 259 -18.14 -7.63 33.47
C GLY A 259 -16.95 -6.88 32.89
N THR A 260 -15.95 -7.64 32.44
CA THR A 260 -14.69 -7.15 31.86
C THR A 260 -14.22 -8.07 30.72
N VAL A 261 -15.18 -8.72 30.04
CA VAL A 261 -14.86 -9.76 29.06
C VAL A 261 -14.21 -9.14 27.83
N LEU A 262 -14.71 -8.00 27.36
CA LEU A 262 -14.20 -7.36 26.17
C LEU A 262 -12.84 -6.70 26.41
N SER A 263 -12.62 -6.10 27.58
CA SER A 263 -11.31 -5.60 28.00
C SER A 263 -10.28 -6.72 28.04
N LYS A 264 -10.61 -7.91 28.58
CA LYS A 264 -9.70 -9.07 28.56
C LYS A 264 -9.42 -9.58 27.14
N LEU A 265 -10.45 -9.65 26.29
CA LEU A 265 -10.26 -10.04 24.89
C LEU A 265 -9.39 -9.02 24.13
N TRP A 266 -9.53 -7.74 24.44
CA TRP A 266 -8.68 -6.67 23.93
C TRP A 266 -7.23 -6.82 24.37
N ASP A 267 -6.98 -7.06 25.66
CA ASP A 267 -5.62 -7.26 26.17
C ASP A 267 -4.93 -8.45 25.51
N VAL A 268 -5.63 -9.60 25.39
CA VAL A 268 -5.12 -10.76 24.66
C VAL A 268 -4.86 -10.42 23.20
N THR A 269 -5.78 -9.69 22.56
CA THR A 269 -5.61 -9.26 21.18
C THR A 269 -4.43 -8.29 21.03
N LYS A 270 -4.16 -7.39 21.98
CA LYS A 270 -2.99 -6.48 21.94
C LYS A 270 -1.68 -7.21 22.17
N GLN A 271 -1.67 -8.24 23.02
CA GLN A 271 -0.48 -9.05 23.30
C GLN A 271 -0.12 -9.99 22.14
N GLU A 272 -1.13 -10.53 21.46
CA GLU A 272 -1.00 -11.63 20.48
C GLU A 272 -1.25 -11.20 19.03
N THR A 273 -1.92 -10.07 18.82
CA THR A 273 -1.65 -9.32 17.59
C THR A 273 -0.24 -8.83 17.82
N PRO A 274 0.78 -9.36 17.10
CA PRO A 274 2.09 -8.73 17.14
C PRO A 274 1.80 -7.26 16.97
N SER A 275 2.23 -6.40 17.91
CA SER A 275 2.15 -4.95 17.71
C SER A 275 2.60 -4.79 16.29
N THR A 276 1.71 -4.44 15.35
CA THR A 276 2.03 -4.50 13.91
C THR A 276 3.42 -3.90 13.85
N PRO A 277 4.51 -4.66 13.60
CA PRO A 277 5.84 -4.21 13.98
C PRO A 277 5.96 -2.90 13.26
N ASP A 278 5.97 -1.79 14.02
CA ASP A 278 5.34 -0.54 13.59
C ASP A 278 5.50 -0.45 12.09
N SER A 279 4.40 -0.62 11.32
CA SER A 279 4.50 -0.71 9.85
C SER A 279 5.22 0.52 9.26
N SER A 280 5.53 1.50 10.12
CA SER A 280 6.63 2.47 10.03
C SER A 280 8.05 1.98 9.79
N LEU A 281 8.27 0.93 8.98
CA LEU A 281 9.59 0.89 8.35
C LEU A 281 9.80 2.19 7.57
N GLY A 282 10.84 2.93 7.95
CA GLY A 282 11.18 4.23 7.41
C GLY A 282 10.62 5.43 8.17
N SER A 283 10.71 6.59 7.52
CA SER A 283 10.41 7.87 8.12
C SER A 283 8.91 8.14 8.18
N ARG A 284 8.42 8.44 9.37
CA ARG A 284 7.04 8.90 9.58
C ARG A 284 6.76 10.21 8.84
N THR A 285 7.70 11.16 8.86
CA THR A 285 7.49 12.46 8.20
C THR A 285 7.47 12.33 6.69
N PHE A 286 8.20 11.36 6.11
CA PHE A 286 8.06 10.99 4.70
C PHE A 286 6.64 10.49 4.38
N ARG A 287 6.12 9.57 5.19
CA ARG A 287 4.76 9.05 5.02
C ARG A 287 3.68 10.13 5.10
N GLU A 288 3.78 11.04 6.06
CA GLU A 288 2.89 12.19 6.19
C GLU A 288 3.00 13.14 4.99
N ASP A 289 4.22 13.41 4.53
CA ASP A 289 4.51 14.34 3.44
C ASP A 289 4.02 13.89 2.07
N TYR A 290 4.09 12.59 1.80
CA TYR A 290 3.64 11.97 0.55
C TYR A 290 2.22 11.41 0.67
N GLY A 291 1.64 11.38 1.88
CA GLY A 291 0.32 10.81 2.14
C GLY A 291 0.26 9.30 1.92
N VAL A 292 1.34 8.60 2.26
CA VAL A 292 1.50 7.15 2.01
C VAL A 292 1.52 6.33 3.30
N ARG A 293 0.97 5.11 3.27
CA ARG A 293 0.88 4.23 4.46
C ARG A 293 2.21 3.55 4.80
N HIS A 294 3.02 3.29 3.77
CA HIS A 294 4.37 2.73 3.85
C HIS A 294 5.40 3.74 3.36
N ALA A 295 6.62 3.73 3.91
CA ALA A 295 7.72 4.52 3.36
C ALA A 295 8.28 3.86 2.08
N TYR A 296 7.42 3.73 1.09
CA TYR A 296 7.60 2.97 -0.13
C TYR A 296 7.03 3.74 -1.32
N LEU A 297 7.75 3.74 -2.43
CA LEU A 297 7.31 4.30 -3.70
C LEU A 297 7.55 3.33 -4.86
N ALA A 298 6.72 3.39 -5.88
CA ALA A 298 7.03 2.81 -7.19
C ALA A 298 7.72 3.88 -8.07
N GLY A 299 8.99 3.67 -8.39
CA GLY A 299 9.78 4.57 -9.23
C GLY A 299 9.31 4.56 -10.68
N SER A 300 9.64 5.61 -11.42
CA SER A 300 9.23 5.71 -12.82
C SER A 300 9.97 4.73 -13.72
N MET A 301 9.30 4.35 -14.82
CA MET A 301 9.84 3.53 -15.90
C MET A 301 9.41 4.16 -17.21
N PHE A 302 10.38 4.56 -18.04
CA PHE A 302 10.23 5.39 -19.24
C PHE A 302 9.15 4.89 -20.23
N LYS A 303 8.74 5.74 -21.17
CA LYS A 303 7.75 5.45 -22.23
C LYS A 303 6.40 4.94 -21.68
N GLY A 304 6.00 5.42 -20.51
CA GLY A 304 4.74 5.03 -19.88
C GLY A 304 4.71 3.58 -19.38
N ILE A 305 5.87 2.92 -19.23
CA ILE A 305 5.93 1.58 -18.61
C ILE A 305 5.44 1.68 -17.16
N ALA A 306 5.86 2.72 -16.42
CA ALA A 306 5.14 3.16 -15.23
C ALA A 306 3.91 3.93 -15.70
N SER A 307 2.85 3.18 -15.97
CA SER A 307 1.63 3.65 -16.63
C SER A 307 0.74 4.49 -15.70
N ALA A 308 -0.28 5.13 -16.28
CA ALA A 308 -1.33 5.75 -15.50
C ALA A 308 -2.02 4.74 -14.57
N ASP A 309 -2.34 3.54 -15.06
CA ASP A 309 -2.98 2.47 -14.26
C ASP A 309 -2.15 2.08 -13.04
N LEU A 310 -0.82 2.01 -13.20
CA LEU A 310 0.09 1.69 -12.10
C LEU A 310 0.05 2.78 -11.03
N VAL A 311 0.14 4.05 -11.44
CA VAL A 311 0.09 5.19 -10.52
C VAL A 311 -1.27 5.28 -9.83
N ILE A 312 -2.37 5.05 -10.55
CA ILE A 312 -3.73 5.03 -10.01
C ILE A 312 -3.89 3.89 -8.98
N ARG A 313 -3.41 2.68 -9.30
CA ARG A 313 -3.49 1.53 -8.39
C ARG A 313 -2.74 1.79 -7.09
N MET A 314 -1.54 2.36 -7.18
CA MET A 314 -0.76 2.78 -6.01
C MET A 314 -1.50 3.84 -5.19
N GLY A 315 -2.00 4.90 -5.85
CA GLY A 315 -2.73 5.98 -5.18
C GLY A 315 -3.98 5.51 -4.43
N LYS A 316 -4.80 4.65 -5.06
CA LYS A 316 -6.00 4.05 -4.43
C LYS A 316 -5.66 3.16 -3.23
N ALA A 317 -4.46 2.59 -3.18
CA ALA A 317 -3.98 1.79 -2.06
C ALA A 317 -3.34 2.63 -0.93
N GLY A 318 -3.37 3.97 -1.03
CA GLY A 318 -2.67 4.86 -0.10
C GLY A 318 -1.14 4.79 -0.23
N LEU A 319 -0.64 4.46 -1.42
CA LEU A 319 0.78 4.48 -1.78
C LEU A 319 0.99 5.51 -2.90
N MET A 320 2.23 5.67 -3.39
CA MET A 320 2.51 6.56 -4.51
C MET A 320 3.44 5.89 -5.54
N GLY A 321 3.10 6.09 -6.81
CA GLY A 321 3.96 5.78 -7.95
C GLY A 321 4.26 7.03 -8.77
N PHE A 322 5.35 6.97 -9.55
CA PHE A 322 5.74 8.04 -10.46
C PHE A 322 5.51 7.62 -11.91
N PHE A 323 4.71 8.40 -12.65
CA PHE A 323 4.44 8.13 -14.06
C PHE A 323 5.70 8.26 -14.92
N GLY A 324 5.87 7.34 -15.85
CA GLY A 324 7.01 7.20 -16.75
C GLY A 324 7.05 8.17 -17.93
N ALA A 325 7.17 9.49 -17.66
CA ALA A 325 7.14 10.53 -18.69
C ALA A 325 8.31 10.48 -19.69
N GLY A 326 9.46 9.92 -19.31
CA GLY A 326 10.67 9.91 -20.15
C GLY A 326 10.43 9.33 -21.54
N GLY A 327 10.68 10.14 -22.58
CA GLY A 327 10.54 9.76 -23.98
C GLY A 327 9.10 9.82 -24.54
N LEU A 328 8.12 10.30 -23.80
CA LEU A 328 6.77 10.61 -24.30
C LEU A 328 6.69 12.05 -24.81
N THR A 329 5.70 12.36 -25.65
CA THR A 329 5.41 13.74 -26.09
C THR A 329 4.69 14.51 -24.99
N LEU A 330 4.66 15.85 -25.08
CA LEU A 330 3.92 16.67 -24.12
C LEU A 330 2.41 16.35 -24.09
N ASP A 331 1.82 16.04 -25.25
CA ASP A 331 0.40 15.67 -25.34
C ASP A 331 0.11 14.33 -24.64
N GLU A 332 1.01 13.35 -24.78
CA GLU A 332 0.92 12.07 -24.07
C GLU A 332 1.06 12.25 -22.55
N ILE A 333 1.98 13.11 -22.13
CA ILE A 333 2.18 13.46 -20.71
C ILE A 333 0.93 14.19 -20.16
N GLU A 334 0.37 15.14 -20.90
CA GLU A 334 -0.83 15.89 -20.51
C GLU A 334 -2.05 14.96 -20.38
N ALA A 335 -2.24 14.05 -21.33
CA ALA A 335 -3.30 13.04 -21.26
C ALA A 335 -3.16 12.16 -20.01
N ALA A 336 -1.95 11.68 -19.70
CA ALA A 336 -1.69 10.88 -18.51
C ALA A 336 -1.99 11.65 -17.21
N ILE A 337 -1.60 12.93 -17.13
CA ILE A 337 -1.93 13.81 -15.99
C ILE A 337 -3.44 13.87 -15.79
N HIS A 338 -4.20 14.08 -16.86
CA HIS A 338 -5.67 14.15 -16.78
C HIS A 338 -6.27 12.84 -16.25
N THR A 339 -5.87 11.70 -16.82
CA THR A 339 -6.37 10.38 -16.40
C THR A 339 -6.05 10.09 -14.94
N ILE A 340 -4.80 10.30 -14.50
CA ILE A 340 -4.39 10.02 -13.12
C ILE A 340 -5.13 10.96 -12.15
N LYS A 341 -5.18 12.26 -12.46
CA LYS A 341 -5.77 13.28 -11.59
C LYS A 341 -7.27 13.07 -11.38
N GLN A 342 -7.98 12.55 -12.38
CA GLN A 342 -9.40 12.20 -12.27
C GLN A 342 -9.64 11.09 -11.23
N GLU A 343 -8.72 10.14 -11.11
CA GLU A 343 -8.90 8.95 -10.28
C GLU A 343 -8.35 9.08 -8.85
N VAL A 344 -7.26 9.84 -8.66
CA VAL A 344 -6.56 9.93 -7.35
C VAL A 344 -6.28 11.38 -6.89
N GLY A 345 -6.85 12.37 -7.57
CA GLY A 345 -6.68 13.78 -7.21
C GLY A 345 -5.25 14.28 -7.46
N THR A 346 -4.70 15.11 -6.57
CA THR A 346 -3.38 15.75 -6.75
C THR A 346 -2.22 14.96 -6.13
N ARG A 347 -2.49 13.81 -5.50
CA ARG A 347 -1.49 13.01 -4.78
C ARG A 347 -0.91 11.89 -5.66
N PHE A 348 -0.23 12.29 -6.73
CA PHE A 348 0.50 11.39 -7.62
C PHE A 348 1.83 11.99 -8.06
N GLY A 349 2.76 11.12 -8.47
CA GLY A 349 4.08 11.52 -8.93
C GLY A 349 4.22 11.51 -10.46
N MET A 350 5.01 12.44 -10.98
CA MET A 350 5.43 12.46 -12.39
C MET A 350 6.95 12.40 -12.49
N ASN A 351 7.50 11.64 -13.44
CA ASN A 351 8.93 11.72 -13.71
C ASN A 351 9.29 13.06 -14.37
N LEU A 352 10.40 13.66 -13.94
CA LEU A 352 11.06 14.76 -14.65
C LEU A 352 12.46 14.29 -14.99
N LEU A 353 12.66 13.91 -16.26
CA LEU A 353 13.91 13.36 -16.75
C LEU A 353 14.77 14.47 -17.36
N TYR A 354 16.04 14.53 -16.97
CA TYR A 354 16.99 15.42 -17.62
C TYR A 354 17.30 14.94 -19.05
N GLY A 355 17.08 15.81 -20.05
CA GLY A 355 17.41 15.54 -21.45
C GLY A 355 18.77 16.12 -21.82
N PHE A 356 19.76 15.27 -22.12
CA PHE A 356 21.13 15.68 -22.46
C PHE A 356 21.22 16.48 -23.78
N ASP A 357 20.30 16.25 -24.72
CA ASP A 357 20.33 16.81 -26.09
C ASP A 357 18.96 17.36 -26.54
N GLU A 358 18.10 17.76 -25.60
CA GLU A 358 16.72 18.20 -25.88
C GLU A 358 16.47 19.60 -25.30
N ASP A 359 17.02 20.60 -26.00
CA ASP A 359 16.90 22.00 -25.64
C ASP A 359 15.43 22.40 -25.43
N GLY A 360 15.10 22.79 -24.20
CA GLY A 360 13.78 23.30 -23.84
C GLY A 360 12.74 22.25 -23.43
N LEU A 361 12.93 20.94 -23.70
CA LEU A 361 11.92 19.94 -23.33
C LEU A 361 11.68 19.89 -21.81
N GLU A 362 12.75 19.96 -21.02
CA GLU A 362 12.65 20.01 -19.56
C GLU A 362 11.80 21.21 -19.10
N ARG A 363 12.06 22.38 -19.69
CA ARG A 363 11.31 23.61 -19.39
C ARG A 363 9.85 23.45 -19.75
N ASP A 364 9.55 22.97 -20.95
CA ASP A 364 8.18 22.88 -21.44
C ASP A 364 7.38 21.81 -20.65
N THR A 365 8.05 20.73 -20.21
CA THR A 365 7.49 19.75 -19.26
C THR A 365 7.21 20.36 -17.89
N VAL A 366 8.12 21.19 -17.37
CA VAL A 366 7.89 21.94 -16.12
C VAL A 366 6.70 22.88 -16.25
N GLU A 367 6.58 23.63 -17.35
CA GLU A 367 5.43 24.51 -17.57
C GLU A 367 4.11 23.72 -17.62
N LEU A 368 4.11 22.55 -18.25
CA LEU A 368 2.96 21.66 -18.27
C LEU A 368 2.59 21.21 -16.85
N TYR A 369 3.57 20.78 -16.05
CA TYR A 369 3.36 20.36 -14.65
C TYR A 369 2.83 21.50 -13.78
N LEU A 370 3.33 22.72 -13.96
CA LEU A 370 2.84 23.91 -13.25
C LEU A 370 1.39 24.22 -13.63
N ARG A 371 1.05 24.18 -14.92
CA ARG A 371 -0.31 24.43 -15.43
C ARG A 371 -1.34 23.46 -14.85
N HIS A 372 -0.96 22.19 -14.69
CA HIS A 372 -1.85 21.15 -14.17
C HIS A 372 -1.74 20.91 -12.67
N ASP A 373 -0.99 21.73 -11.97
CA ASP A 373 -0.77 21.63 -10.53
C ASP A 373 -0.23 20.26 -10.08
N VAL A 374 0.73 19.71 -10.82
CA VAL A 374 1.47 18.52 -10.41
C VAL A 374 2.35 18.90 -9.21
N ARG A 375 2.19 18.17 -8.10
CA ARG A 375 2.81 18.49 -6.80
C ARG A 375 4.03 17.64 -6.48
N TYR A 376 4.23 16.50 -7.12
CA TYR A 376 5.33 15.57 -6.83
C TYR A 376 6.05 15.20 -8.12
N VAL A 377 7.37 15.39 -8.16
CA VAL A 377 8.22 14.88 -9.24
C VAL A 377 9.34 14.00 -8.74
N GLU A 378 9.65 12.96 -9.51
CA GLU A 378 10.90 12.22 -9.42
C GLU A 378 11.87 12.81 -10.43
N ALA A 379 12.85 13.58 -9.95
CA ALA A 379 13.90 14.18 -10.78
C ALA A 379 15.03 13.16 -10.97
N ALA A 380 15.26 12.73 -12.21
CA ALA A 380 16.22 11.68 -12.55
C ALA A 380 17.18 12.10 -13.66
N ALA A 381 18.37 11.47 -13.67
CA ALA A 381 19.46 11.69 -14.63
C ALA A 381 20.10 13.10 -14.63
N TYR A 382 19.83 13.93 -13.61
CA TYR A 382 20.41 15.27 -13.50
C TYR A 382 21.91 15.23 -13.18
N PRO A 383 22.79 15.82 -14.01
CA PRO A 383 24.21 15.99 -13.67
C PRO A 383 24.49 17.23 -12.82
N HIS A 384 23.55 18.19 -12.81
CA HIS A 384 23.61 19.44 -12.04
C HIS A 384 22.19 20.03 -11.89
N ILE A 385 22.04 21.07 -11.04
CA ILE A 385 20.76 21.77 -10.84
C ILE A 385 20.49 22.72 -12.02
N THR A 386 19.28 22.65 -12.57
CA THR A 386 18.84 23.44 -13.73
C THR A 386 17.84 24.52 -13.32
N ALA A 387 17.67 25.54 -14.17
CA ALA A 387 16.67 26.58 -13.94
C ALA A 387 15.22 26.06 -13.98
N PRO A 388 14.81 25.18 -14.92
CA PRO A 388 13.47 24.58 -14.91
C PRO A 388 13.17 23.81 -13.62
N LEU A 389 14.11 23.03 -13.09
CA LEU A 389 13.93 22.30 -11.84
C LEU A 389 13.72 23.24 -10.64
N VAL A 390 14.50 24.31 -10.54
CA VAL A 390 14.35 25.33 -9.49
C VAL A 390 12.99 26.04 -9.61
N ARG A 391 12.60 26.38 -10.84
CA ARG A 391 11.28 26.96 -11.12
C ARG A 391 10.15 26.02 -10.69
N TYR A 392 10.22 24.74 -11.02
CA TYR A 392 9.23 23.75 -10.58
C TYR A 392 9.14 23.71 -9.05
N ARG A 393 10.27 23.56 -8.36
CA ARG A 393 10.30 23.39 -6.89
C ARG A 393 9.71 24.59 -6.16
N PHE A 394 10.00 25.81 -6.63
CA PHE A 394 9.72 27.03 -5.88
C PHE A 394 8.58 27.90 -6.43
N ALA A 395 7.98 27.54 -7.56
CA ALA A 395 6.70 28.14 -7.94
C ALA A 395 5.65 27.90 -6.83
N GLY A 396 4.97 28.95 -6.39
CA GLY A 396 4.03 28.95 -5.28
C GLY A 396 4.64 28.83 -3.89
N ALA A 397 5.97 28.91 -3.76
CA ALA A 397 6.63 28.91 -2.46
C ALA A 397 6.34 30.21 -1.69
N HIS A 398 6.08 30.08 -0.40
CA HIS A 398 5.67 31.19 0.46
C HIS A 398 6.08 30.94 1.91
N ARG A 399 5.89 31.93 2.78
CA ARG A 399 5.96 31.74 4.23
C ARG A 399 4.56 31.48 4.79
N ASP A 400 4.43 30.50 5.68
CA ASP A 400 3.16 30.24 6.38
C ASP A 400 2.85 31.33 7.43
N GLU A 401 1.71 31.22 8.12
CA GLU A 401 1.28 32.17 9.15
C GLU A 401 2.29 32.33 10.31
N SER A 402 3.16 31.33 10.51
CA SER A 402 4.23 31.35 11.52
C SER A 402 5.57 31.86 10.97
N GLY A 403 5.62 32.29 9.71
CA GLY A 403 6.82 32.77 9.03
C GLY A 403 7.73 31.65 8.50
N ARG A 404 7.33 30.38 8.58
CA ARG A 404 8.16 29.25 8.12
C ARG A 404 8.13 29.15 6.59
N PRO A 405 9.28 28.96 5.93
CA PRO A 405 9.34 28.78 4.48
C PRO A 405 8.69 27.47 4.08
N VAL A 406 7.80 27.51 3.08
CA VAL A 406 7.05 26.36 2.55
C VAL A 406 7.20 26.31 1.03
N ALA A 407 7.70 25.19 0.51
CA ALA A 407 7.63 24.85 -0.90
C ALA A 407 6.46 23.88 -1.13
N VAL A 408 5.48 24.29 -1.93
CA VAL A 408 4.24 23.54 -2.14
C VAL A 408 4.38 22.38 -3.14
N ARG A 409 5.53 22.27 -3.82
CA ARG A 409 5.86 21.22 -4.79
C ARG A 409 7.06 20.44 -4.30
N ARG A 410 7.02 19.12 -4.35
CA ARG A 410 8.07 18.21 -3.89
C ARG A 410 8.88 17.66 -5.04
N VAL A 411 10.18 17.51 -4.78
CA VAL A 411 11.15 16.89 -5.66
C VAL A 411 11.78 15.73 -4.90
N LEU A 412 11.55 14.52 -5.40
CA LEU A 412 12.31 13.33 -5.04
C LEU A 412 13.51 13.24 -6.00
N ALA A 413 14.71 13.48 -5.51
CA ALA A 413 15.90 13.45 -6.36
C ALA A 413 16.49 12.04 -6.41
N LYS A 414 16.46 11.40 -7.57
CA LYS A 414 17.04 10.07 -7.77
C LYS A 414 18.47 10.17 -8.29
N VAL A 415 19.44 9.78 -7.46
CA VAL A 415 20.87 10.08 -7.65
C VAL A 415 21.76 8.90 -7.25
N SER A 416 22.86 8.72 -7.96
CA SER A 416 23.89 7.70 -7.66
C SER A 416 25.23 8.28 -7.21
N ARG A 417 25.40 9.61 -7.26
CA ARG A 417 26.69 10.30 -7.06
C ARG A 417 26.62 11.35 -5.93
N PRO A 418 27.56 11.33 -4.97
CA PRO A 418 27.55 12.25 -3.83
C PRO A 418 27.55 13.74 -4.23
N GLU A 419 28.30 14.12 -5.27
CA GLU A 419 28.36 15.51 -5.73
C GLU A 419 27.02 16.03 -6.25
N VAL A 420 26.22 15.16 -6.90
CA VAL A 420 24.88 15.49 -7.37
C VAL A 420 23.91 15.52 -6.19
N ALA A 421 23.95 14.50 -5.33
CA ALA A 421 23.13 14.45 -4.11
C ALA A 421 23.30 15.72 -3.26
N GLY A 422 24.55 16.13 -3.02
CA GLY A 422 24.86 17.34 -2.27
C GLY A 422 24.32 18.62 -2.95
N ALA A 423 24.29 18.69 -4.28
CA ALA A 423 23.69 19.81 -4.98
C ALA A 423 22.17 19.89 -4.78
N PHE A 424 21.48 18.75 -4.70
CA PHE A 424 20.05 18.68 -4.40
C PHE A 424 19.71 18.96 -2.93
N MET A 425 20.61 18.61 -2.00
CA MET A 425 20.46 18.86 -0.57
C MET A 425 20.69 20.33 -0.18
N ARG A 426 21.20 21.16 -1.09
CA ARG A 426 21.51 22.58 -0.86
C ARG A 426 20.40 23.50 -1.39
N PRO A 427 20.38 24.79 -0.99
CA PRO A 427 19.45 25.75 -1.57
C PRO A 427 19.75 26.05 -3.03
N ALA A 428 18.80 26.71 -3.70
CA ALA A 428 18.95 27.08 -5.09
C ALA A 428 20.16 28.01 -5.32
N PRO A 429 21.00 27.76 -6.35
CA PRO A 429 22.12 28.65 -6.66
C PRO A 429 21.67 30.08 -6.96
N GLU A 430 22.34 31.06 -6.36
CA GLU A 430 22.01 32.49 -6.51
C GLU A 430 21.98 32.95 -7.97
N ALA A 431 22.85 32.41 -8.82
CA ALA A 431 22.85 32.72 -10.25
C ALA A 431 21.56 32.27 -10.95
N ILE A 432 21.00 31.11 -10.56
CA ILE A 432 19.73 30.61 -11.09
C ILE A 432 18.56 31.44 -10.54
N LEU A 433 18.58 31.78 -9.24
CA LEU A 433 17.56 32.63 -8.63
C LEU A 433 17.49 34.01 -9.29
N ARG A 434 18.64 34.68 -9.46
CA ARG A 434 18.70 35.99 -10.14
C ARG A 434 18.17 35.92 -11.57
N ARG A 435 18.49 34.84 -12.30
CA ARG A 435 17.96 34.61 -13.63
C ARG A 435 16.44 34.45 -13.62
N LEU A 436 15.90 33.56 -12.80
CA LEU A 436 14.47 33.28 -12.74
C LEU A 436 13.66 34.49 -12.26
N THR A 437 14.16 35.27 -11.30
CA THR A 437 13.51 36.52 -10.88
C THR A 437 13.58 37.59 -11.95
N GLY A 438 14.72 37.74 -12.64
CA GLY A 438 14.88 38.69 -13.76
C GLY A 438 13.98 38.37 -14.96
N GLU A 439 13.73 37.09 -15.21
CA GLU A 439 12.80 36.61 -16.25
C GLU A 439 11.31 36.69 -15.81
N GLY A 440 11.03 37.08 -14.57
CA GLY A 440 9.67 37.05 -13.99
C GLY A 440 9.14 35.63 -13.76
N ALA A 441 10.01 34.63 -13.82
CA ALA A 441 9.68 33.22 -13.64
C ALA A 441 9.57 32.82 -12.16
N LEU A 442 10.15 33.59 -11.24
CA LEU A 442 9.87 33.52 -9.81
C LEU A 442 9.67 34.94 -9.28
N SER A 443 8.69 35.14 -8.42
CA SER A 443 8.54 36.36 -7.64
C SER A 443 9.71 36.52 -6.65
N PRO A 444 10.01 37.75 -6.19
CA PRO A 444 11.00 37.98 -5.15
C PRO A 444 10.76 37.14 -3.87
N ALA A 445 9.50 37.00 -3.45
CA ALA A 445 9.14 36.22 -2.27
C ALA A 445 9.40 34.71 -2.45
N GLU A 446 9.11 34.16 -3.63
CA GLU A 446 9.44 32.76 -3.94
C GLU A 446 10.96 32.55 -3.97
N ALA A 447 11.71 33.50 -4.53
CA ALA A 447 13.18 33.43 -4.60
C ALA A 447 13.83 33.53 -3.20
N GLU A 448 13.27 34.33 -2.29
CA GLU A 448 13.70 34.38 -0.88
C GLU A 448 13.52 33.01 -0.20
N VAL A 449 12.35 32.37 -0.37
CA VAL A 449 12.12 31.01 0.17
C VAL A 449 13.05 29.99 -0.48
N ALA A 450 13.32 30.11 -1.78
CA ALA A 450 14.21 29.22 -2.53
C ALA A 450 15.68 29.28 -2.08
N ALA A 451 16.10 30.39 -1.47
CA ALA A 451 17.42 30.53 -0.86
C ALA A 451 17.55 29.86 0.52
N GLU A 452 16.42 29.49 1.15
CA GLU A 452 16.37 28.93 2.51
C GLU A 452 16.06 27.43 2.56
N LEU A 453 15.44 26.88 1.52
CA LEU A 453 15.04 25.48 1.45
C LEU A 453 15.92 24.67 0.50
N PRO A 454 16.13 23.38 0.74
CA PRO A 454 16.85 22.53 -0.21
C PRO A 454 16.05 22.35 -1.50
N ILE A 455 16.75 22.12 -2.62
CA ILE A 455 16.09 21.75 -3.90
C ILE A 455 15.24 20.50 -3.70
N SER A 456 15.80 19.49 -3.04
CA SER A 456 15.11 18.26 -2.70
C SER A 456 15.22 17.97 -1.22
N GLU A 457 14.07 17.59 -0.70
CA GLU A 457 13.85 17.21 0.68
C GLU A 457 14.00 15.68 0.87
N ASP A 458 14.06 14.92 -0.24
CA ASP A 458 14.05 13.47 -0.28
C ASP A 458 15.02 12.97 -1.37
N ILE A 459 16.14 12.40 -0.94
CA ILE A 459 17.18 11.89 -1.83
C ILE A 459 17.01 10.38 -1.97
N CYS A 460 16.61 9.92 -3.15
CA CYS A 460 16.56 8.50 -3.47
C CYS A 460 17.93 8.05 -4.00
N VAL A 461 18.65 7.27 -3.21
CA VAL A 461 19.96 6.74 -3.57
C VAL A 461 19.76 5.55 -4.51
N GLU A 462 20.14 5.71 -5.78
CA GLU A 462 20.06 4.65 -6.78
C GLU A 462 21.37 3.88 -6.87
N ALA A 463 21.35 2.67 -6.33
CA ALA A 463 22.44 1.71 -6.42
C ALA A 463 22.39 0.96 -7.77
N ASP A 464 22.78 -0.32 -7.80
CA ASP A 464 22.61 -1.14 -9.00
C ASP A 464 21.12 -1.37 -9.32
N SER A 465 20.68 -0.86 -10.46
CA SER A 465 19.27 -0.80 -10.86
C SER A 465 19.07 -1.22 -12.32
N ALA A 466 17.80 -1.36 -12.73
CA ALA A 466 17.43 -1.56 -14.13
C ALA A 466 17.60 -0.26 -14.93
N GLY A 467 17.91 -0.39 -16.22
CA GLY A 467 18.16 0.80 -17.06
C GLY A 467 19.49 1.44 -16.69
N HIS A 468 19.60 2.77 -16.80
CA HIS A 468 20.85 3.48 -16.51
C HIS A 468 21.29 3.28 -15.07
N THR A 469 22.52 2.84 -14.87
CA THR A 469 23.10 2.64 -13.54
C THR A 469 24.61 2.72 -13.56
N ASP A 470 25.18 3.21 -12.46
CA ASP A 470 26.62 3.21 -12.18
C ASP A 470 27.09 1.89 -11.54
N ALA A 471 26.21 0.87 -11.41
CA ALA A 471 26.50 -0.44 -10.84
C ALA A 471 27.10 -0.37 -9.42
N ARG A 472 26.60 0.55 -8.60
CA ARG A 472 27.12 0.78 -7.24
C ARG A 472 26.48 -0.16 -6.24
N SER A 473 27.26 -0.58 -5.25
CA SER A 473 26.77 -1.38 -4.15
C SER A 473 25.94 -0.53 -3.18
N PRO A 474 24.72 -0.93 -2.80
CA PRO A 474 23.92 -0.19 -1.83
C PRO A 474 24.60 -0.13 -0.46
N TYR A 475 25.36 -1.16 -0.08
CA TYR A 475 26.08 -1.25 1.21
C TYR A 475 27.16 -0.19 1.37
N ALA A 476 27.72 0.31 0.26
CA ALA A 476 28.69 1.40 0.29
C ALA A 476 28.02 2.76 0.05
N LEU A 477 27.06 2.80 -0.88
CA LEU A 477 26.50 4.06 -1.36
C LEU A 477 25.50 4.67 -0.38
N VAL A 478 24.58 3.88 0.20
CA VAL A 478 23.55 4.40 1.11
C VAL A 478 24.17 5.04 2.36
N PRO A 479 25.09 4.39 3.10
CA PRO A 479 25.70 5.02 4.27
C PRO A 479 26.50 6.29 3.93
N ALA A 480 27.16 6.33 2.77
CA ALA A 480 27.88 7.52 2.32
C ALA A 480 26.93 8.71 2.09
N MET A 481 25.74 8.46 1.52
CA MET A 481 24.72 9.47 1.28
C MET A 481 24.02 9.93 2.57
N VAL A 482 23.80 9.02 3.52
CA VAL A 482 23.31 9.37 4.86
C VAL A 482 24.29 10.31 5.56
N LYS A 483 25.59 10.01 5.53
CA LYS A 483 26.62 10.89 6.09
C LYS A 483 26.65 12.25 5.41
N LEU A 484 26.56 12.28 4.07
CA LEU A 484 26.48 13.54 3.32
C LEU A 484 25.25 14.35 3.73
N ARG A 485 24.09 13.71 3.92
CA ARG A 485 22.88 14.38 4.43
C ARG A 485 23.15 15.02 5.78
N ASP A 486 23.78 14.31 6.71
CA ASP A 486 24.07 14.83 8.05
C ASP A 486 25.00 16.06 7.98
N GLU A 487 26.00 16.04 7.09
CA GLU A 487 26.90 17.18 6.83
C GLU A 487 26.15 18.40 6.29
N GLU A 488 25.28 18.22 5.29
CA GLU A 488 24.49 19.32 4.71
C GLU A 488 23.43 19.85 5.71
N MET A 489 22.79 18.96 6.49
CA MET A 489 21.88 19.35 7.56
C MET A 489 22.59 20.18 8.64
N ALA A 490 23.82 19.80 9.04
CA ALA A 490 24.60 20.57 10.00
C ALA A 490 25.01 21.95 9.45
N ARG A 491 25.31 22.02 8.14
CA ARG A 491 25.71 23.25 7.45
C ARG A 491 24.55 24.23 7.29
N HIS A 492 23.39 23.76 6.85
CA HIS A 492 22.25 24.61 6.47
C HIS A 492 21.20 24.75 7.56
N ARG A 493 21.17 23.83 8.54
CA ARG A 493 20.26 23.86 9.70
C ARG A 493 18.78 24.00 9.32
N TYR A 494 18.36 23.28 8.28
CA TYR A 494 16.96 23.25 7.86
C TYR A 494 16.05 22.83 9.02
N ALA A 495 14.88 23.46 9.10
CA ALA A 495 13.87 23.13 10.12
C ALA A 495 13.32 21.71 9.94
N ARG A 496 13.30 21.20 8.70
CA ARG A 496 12.88 19.85 8.36
C ARG A 496 14.09 19.04 7.89
N PRO A 497 14.24 17.79 8.33
CA PRO A 497 15.35 16.95 7.86
C PRO A 497 15.18 16.59 6.39
N VAL A 498 16.25 16.68 5.61
CA VAL A 498 16.33 15.99 4.32
C VAL A 498 16.38 14.48 4.61
N ARG A 499 15.58 13.69 3.90
CA ARG A 499 15.53 12.24 4.05
C ARG A 499 16.37 11.56 2.99
N VAL A 500 16.97 10.42 3.34
CA VAL A 500 17.72 9.58 2.39
C VAL A 500 17.01 8.24 2.26
N GLY A 501 16.53 7.91 1.07
CA GLY A 501 15.96 6.61 0.74
C GLY A 501 16.88 5.78 -0.14
N ALA A 502 16.48 4.56 -0.43
CA ALA A 502 17.25 3.62 -1.25
C ALA A 502 16.44 3.04 -2.42
N SER A 503 17.13 2.78 -3.52
CA SER A 503 16.62 2.06 -4.68
C SER A 503 17.72 1.24 -5.34
N GLY A 504 17.33 0.29 -6.20
CA GLY A 504 18.24 -0.67 -6.82
C GLY A 504 18.44 -1.92 -5.96
N GLY A 505 18.23 -3.10 -6.56
CA GLY A 505 18.35 -4.39 -5.87
C GLY A 505 17.21 -4.77 -4.92
N LEU A 506 16.16 -3.96 -4.78
CA LEU A 506 15.07 -4.17 -3.82
C LEU A 506 14.00 -5.11 -4.36
N GLY A 507 14.30 -6.41 -4.37
CA GLY A 507 13.43 -7.48 -4.87
C GLY A 507 12.82 -8.40 -3.81
N SER A 508 13.24 -8.31 -2.55
CA SER A 508 12.76 -9.20 -1.50
C SER A 508 12.67 -8.50 -0.14
N PRO A 509 11.94 -9.06 0.84
CA PRO A 509 11.92 -8.58 2.21
C PRO A 509 13.31 -8.37 2.82
N GLU A 510 14.26 -9.27 2.55
CA GLU A 510 15.63 -9.18 3.06
C GLU A 510 16.36 -7.96 2.49
N ALA A 511 16.21 -7.69 1.20
CA ALA A 511 16.83 -6.54 0.56
C ALA A 511 16.24 -5.22 1.08
N VAL A 512 14.93 -5.17 1.28
CA VAL A 512 14.22 -4.00 1.86
C VAL A 512 14.64 -3.79 3.33
N ALA A 513 14.63 -4.85 4.14
CA ALA A 513 15.12 -4.81 5.52
C ALA A 513 16.57 -4.32 5.61
N ALA A 514 17.45 -4.84 4.75
CA ALA A 514 18.84 -4.41 4.68
C ALA A 514 18.98 -2.92 4.34
N ALA A 515 18.16 -2.39 3.43
CA ALA A 515 18.16 -0.97 3.11
C ALA A 515 17.81 -0.10 4.34
N PHE A 516 16.78 -0.47 5.10
CA PHE A 516 16.43 0.22 6.34
C PHE A 516 17.53 0.12 7.41
N VAL A 517 18.19 -1.04 7.54
CA VAL A 517 19.34 -1.20 8.44
C VAL A 517 20.51 -0.29 8.03
N LEU A 518 20.73 -0.06 6.73
CA LEU A 518 21.75 0.85 6.24
C LEU A 518 21.41 2.34 6.45
N GLY A 519 20.22 2.66 6.98
CA GLY A 519 19.77 4.01 7.27
C GLY A 519 18.86 4.62 6.22
N ALA A 520 18.31 3.83 5.29
CA ALA A 520 17.26 4.32 4.40
C ALA A 520 16.01 4.70 5.20
N GLU A 521 15.41 5.83 4.85
CA GLU A 521 14.18 6.35 5.44
C GLU A 521 12.95 6.05 4.58
N PHE A 522 13.14 5.61 3.35
CA PHE A 522 12.12 5.09 2.45
C PHE A 522 12.79 4.24 1.37
N VAL A 523 11.99 3.44 0.67
CA VAL A 523 12.47 2.61 -0.45
C VAL A 523 11.72 2.91 -1.73
N VAL A 524 12.40 2.75 -2.87
CA VAL A 524 11.81 2.89 -4.21
C VAL A 524 12.13 1.66 -5.04
N THR A 525 11.10 1.03 -5.59
CA THR A 525 11.23 -0.16 -6.42
C THR A 525 10.98 0.16 -7.89
N GLY A 526 11.56 -0.64 -8.80
CA GLY A 526 11.45 -0.45 -10.25
C GLY A 526 11.21 -1.77 -10.97
N SER A 527 12.25 -2.60 -11.11
CA SER A 527 12.19 -3.83 -11.92
C SER A 527 10.96 -4.70 -11.64
N ILE A 528 10.68 -4.96 -10.36
CA ILE A 528 9.55 -5.82 -9.94
C ILE A 528 8.19 -5.27 -10.39
N ASN A 529 8.04 -3.93 -10.43
CA ASN A 529 6.79 -3.28 -10.81
C ASN A 529 6.53 -3.41 -12.32
N GLN A 530 7.58 -3.60 -13.13
CA GLN A 530 7.41 -3.86 -14.57
C GLN A 530 6.72 -5.20 -14.85
N CYS A 531 6.81 -6.16 -13.92
CA CYS A 531 6.17 -7.47 -14.02
C CYS A 531 4.81 -7.50 -13.30
N SER A 532 4.00 -6.45 -13.50
CA SER A 532 2.64 -6.35 -12.95
C SER A 532 1.59 -6.24 -14.06
N PRO A 533 0.31 -6.51 -13.75
CA PRO A 533 -0.79 -6.25 -14.69
C PRO A 533 -0.84 -4.79 -15.14
N GLU A 534 -0.58 -3.84 -14.23
CA GLU A 534 -0.69 -2.40 -14.48
C GLU A 534 0.44 -1.84 -15.35
N ALA A 535 1.62 -2.45 -15.38
CA ALA A 535 2.76 -1.91 -16.13
C ALA A 535 2.46 -1.80 -17.64
N GLY A 536 2.81 -0.66 -18.25
CA GLY A 536 2.63 -0.33 -19.66
C GLY A 536 3.65 -1.01 -20.57
N THR A 537 3.66 -2.34 -20.58
CA THR A 537 4.51 -3.16 -21.46
C THR A 537 3.76 -4.41 -21.92
N SER A 538 4.29 -5.10 -22.93
CA SER A 538 3.60 -6.26 -23.51
C SER A 538 3.51 -7.44 -22.52
N SER A 539 2.46 -8.24 -22.66
CA SER A 539 2.32 -9.50 -21.93
C SER A 539 3.51 -10.44 -22.14
N GLU A 540 4.18 -10.36 -23.30
CA GLU A 540 5.39 -11.13 -23.60
C GLU A 540 6.56 -10.75 -22.72
N VAL A 541 6.77 -9.45 -22.53
CA VAL A 541 7.78 -8.93 -21.59
C VAL A 541 7.44 -9.34 -20.16
N LYS A 542 6.17 -9.24 -19.73
CA LYS A 542 5.76 -9.65 -18.39
C LYS A 542 5.99 -11.14 -18.13
N ARG A 543 5.68 -12.00 -19.11
CA ARG A 543 5.99 -13.44 -19.04
C ARG A 543 7.49 -13.71 -18.97
N MET A 544 8.29 -13.00 -19.77
CA MET A 544 9.74 -13.11 -19.75
C MET A 544 10.31 -12.69 -18.39
N LEU A 545 9.84 -11.57 -17.82
CA LEU A 545 10.27 -11.06 -16.50
C LEU A 545 9.94 -12.04 -15.36
N ALA A 546 8.78 -12.68 -15.40
CA ALA A 546 8.36 -13.66 -14.40
C ALA A 546 9.24 -14.92 -14.35
N ASP A 547 9.97 -15.23 -15.43
CA ASP A 547 10.83 -16.40 -15.56
C ASP A 547 12.34 -16.09 -15.33
N LEU A 548 12.68 -14.84 -15.02
CA LEU A 548 14.07 -14.46 -14.74
C LEU A 548 14.53 -14.95 -13.37
N ASP A 549 15.78 -15.37 -13.29
CA ASP A 549 16.52 -15.55 -12.04
C ASP A 549 17.52 -14.40 -11.83
N VAL A 550 18.16 -14.34 -10.66
CA VAL A 550 19.07 -13.26 -10.23
C VAL A 550 20.23 -13.04 -11.22
N GLN A 551 20.68 -14.09 -11.90
CA GLN A 551 21.81 -14.04 -12.84
C GLN A 551 21.39 -13.74 -14.29
N ASP A 552 20.10 -13.55 -14.54
CA ASP A 552 19.55 -13.43 -15.89
C ASP A 552 19.51 -11.99 -16.42
N THR A 553 20.31 -11.09 -15.85
CA THR A 553 20.54 -9.72 -16.34
C THR A 553 21.96 -9.52 -16.85
N ALA A 554 22.18 -8.47 -17.63
CA ALA A 554 23.49 -8.08 -18.11
C ALA A 554 23.55 -6.57 -18.37
N TYR A 555 24.77 -6.02 -18.37
CA TYR A 555 24.98 -4.63 -18.80
C TYR A 555 25.18 -4.53 -20.31
N ALA A 556 24.41 -3.63 -20.94
CA ALA A 556 24.52 -3.27 -22.34
C ALA A 556 24.82 -1.76 -22.48
N PRO A 557 25.35 -1.29 -23.62
CA PRO A 557 25.46 0.14 -23.91
C PRO A 557 24.09 0.83 -23.83
N ALA A 558 24.07 2.09 -23.39
CA ALA A 558 22.88 2.93 -23.44
C ALA A 558 22.74 3.56 -24.84
N GLY A 559 21.54 3.59 -25.41
CA GLY A 559 21.33 4.10 -26.78
C GLY A 559 21.35 5.63 -26.88
N ASP A 560 20.90 6.31 -25.83
CA ASP A 560 20.89 7.77 -25.67
C ASP A 560 22.31 8.33 -25.48
N MET A 561 23.16 7.62 -24.74
CA MET A 561 24.55 8.00 -24.44
C MET A 561 25.58 7.01 -25.01
N PHE A 562 25.28 6.49 -26.21
CA PHE A 562 26.03 5.40 -26.85
C PHE A 562 27.51 5.75 -27.07
N GLU A 563 27.80 6.92 -27.62
CA GLU A 563 29.17 7.35 -27.94
C GLU A 563 30.03 7.53 -26.68
N MET A 564 29.42 7.92 -25.55
CA MET A 564 30.08 8.13 -24.26
C MET A 564 30.35 6.83 -23.50
N GLY A 565 29.79 5.70 -23.95
CA GLY A 565 29.97 4.40 -23.30
C GLY A 565 29.19 4.23 -22.00
N ALA A 566 28.13 5.01 -21.81
CA ALA A 566 27.18 4.78 -20.72
C ALA A 566 26.57 3.38 -20.86
N ARG A 567 26.19 2.79 -19.73
CA ARG A 567 25.64 1.42 -19.67
C ARG A 567 24.29 1.41 -19.00
N VAL A 568 23.48 0.46 -19.42
CA VAL A 568 22.20 0.13 -18.83
C VAL A 568 22.17 -1.34 -18.43
N GLN A 569 21.42 -1.69 -17.39
CA GLN A 569 21.15 -3.07 -17.02
C GLN A 569 19.85 -3.56 -17.65
N VAL A 570 19.92 -4.71 -18.33
CA VAL A 570 18.85 -5.28 -19.15
C VAL A 570 18.71 -6.79 -18.91
N ALA A 571 17.55 -7.34 -19.23
CA ALA A 571 17.33 -8.78 -19.24
C ALA A 571 18.24 -9.46 -20.28
N ARG A 572 18.79 -10.61 -19.92
CA ARG A 572 19.69 -11.45 -20.74
C ARG A 572 19.02 -12.76 -21.13
N LYS A 573 18.31 -13.44 -20.23
CA LYS A 573 17.59 -14.68 -20.56
C LYS A 573 16.40 -14.35 -21.46
N GLY A 574 16.24 -15.09 -22.56
CA GLY A 574 15.11 -14.92 -23.49
C GLY A 574 15.33 -13.91 -24.62
N THR A 575 16.44 -13.16 -24.61
CA THR A 575 16.81 -12.17 -25.65
C THR A 575 18.30 -12.22 -25.98
N LEU A 576 18.68 -11.85 -27.20
CA LEU A 576 20.08 -11.67 -27.61
C LEU A 576 20.49 -10.18 -27.63
N PHE A 577 19.58 -9.26 -27.30
CA PHE A 577 19.84 -7.83 -27.30
C PHE A 577 21.14 -7.44 -26.58
N PRO A 578 21.45 -7.89 -25.34
CA PRO A 578 22.66 -7.45 -24.66
C PRO A 578 23.93 -7.85 -25.42
N ALA A 579 23.97 -9.05 -26.00
CA ALA A 579 25.10 -9.51 -26.80
C ALA A 579 25.25 -8.70 -28.10
N ARG A 580 24.12 -8.44 -28.79
CA ARG A 580 24.08 -7.65 -30.02
C ARG A 580 24.48 -6.21 -29.80
N ALA A 581 23.93 -5.56 -28.77
CA ALA A 581 24.24 -4.19 -28.39
C ALA A 581 25.72 -4.01 -28.02
N ASN A 582 26.28 -4.91 -27.21
CA ASN A 582 27.71 -4.89 -26.89
C ASN A 582 28.57 -5.10 -28.15
N LYS A 583 28.14 -5.95 -29.09
CA LYS A 583 28.85 -6.13 -30.37
C LYS A 583 28.86 -4.85 -31.21
N LEU A 584 27.73 -4.15 -31.33
CA LEU A 584 27.65 -2.87 -32.05
C LEU A 584 28.58 -1.83 -31.42
N TYR A 585 28.64 -1.76 -30.09
CA TYR A 585 29.54 -0.84 -29.41
C TYR A 585 31.02 -1.20 -29.56
N GLU A 586 31.36 -2.49 -29.52
CA GLU A 586 32.72 -2.97 -29.82
C GLU A 586 33.16 -2.54 -31.24
N LEU A 587 32.28 -2.67 -32.23
CA LEU A 587 32.53 -2.25 -33.60
C LEU A 587 32.69 -0.73 -33.71
N TYR A 588 31.79 0.04 -33.09
CA TYR A 588 31.89 1.50 -33.04
C TYR A 588 33.22 1.99 -32.45
N ARG A 589 33.73 1.31 -31.42
CA ARG A 589 35.02 1.65 -30.81
C ARG A 589 36.22 1.33 -31.70
N ARG A 590 36.13 0.27 -32.51
CA ARG A 590 37.26 -0.21 -33.34
C ARG A 590 37.37 0.48 -34.69
N HIS A 591 36.25 0.89 -35.27
CA HIS A 591 36.20 1.39 -36.64
C HIS A 591 35.91 2.89 -36.68
N GLY A 592 36.37 3.56 -37.74
CA GLY A 592 36.08 4.97 -38.05
C GLY A 592 34.81 5.17 -38.89
N SER A 593 34.31 4.11 -39.52
CA SER A 593 33.17 4.14 -40.43
C SER A 593 32.52 2.76 -40.56
N LEU A 594 31.33 2.68 -41.16
CA LEU A 594 30.67 1.39 -41.44
C LEU A 594 31.43 0.60 -42.50
N GLU A 595 32.09 1.27 -43.45
CA GLU A 595 32.80 0.69 -44.57
C GLU A 595 34.07 -0.06 -44.15
N GLU A 596 34.64 0.27 -42.99
CA GLU A 596 35.80 -0.42 -42.40
C GLU A 596 35.46 -1.77 -41.75
N ILE A 597 34.18 -2.09 -41.55
CA ILE A 597 33.73 -3.35 -40.95
C ILE A 597 33.74 -4.44 -42.02
N ASP A 598 34.26 -5.63 -41.69
CA ASP A 598 34.32 -6.76 -42.62
C ASP A 598 32.93 -7.17 -43.14
N ASP A 599 32.86 -7.61 -44.40
CA ASP A 599 31.62 -7.91 -45.11
C ASP A 599 30.73 -8.92 -44.37
N ARG A 600 31.34 -9.96 -43.80
CA ARG A 600 30.62 -11.00 -43.06
C ARG A 600 29.92 -10.42 -41.82
N THR A 601 30.62 -9.56 -41.07
CA THR A 601 30.04 -8.88 -39.91
C THR A 601 28.94 -7.90 -40.34
N ARG A 602 29.15 -7.09 -41.38
CA ARG A 602 28.13 -6.17 -41.91
C ARG A 602 26.86 -6.90 -42.34
N GLN A 603 27.01 -8.01 -43.06
CA GLN A 603 25.88 -8.84 -43.49
C GLN A 603 25.15 -9.46 -42.29
N THR A 604 25.89 -9.91 -41.26
CA THR A 604 25.28 -10.43 -40.03
C THR A 604 24.42 -9.39 -39.33
N ILE A 605 24.88 -8.13 -39.22
CA ILE A 605 24.12 -7.06 -38.57
C ILE A 605 22.83 -6.79 -39.36
N GLN A 606 22.94 -6.63 -40.68
CA GLN A 606 21.79 -6.34 -41.54
C GLN A 606 20.76 -7.47 -41.52
N ASP A 607 21.19 -8.73 -41.69
CA ASP A 607 20.29 -9.87 -41.82
C ASP A 607 19.73 -10.37 -40.49
N LYS A 608 20.52 -10.28 -39.40
CA LYS A 608 20.16 -10.92 -38.11
C LYS A 608 19.74 -9.93 -37.04
N TYR A 609 20.34 -8.73 -37.00
CA TYR A 609 20.09 -7.75 -35.93
C TYR A 609 19.01 -6.79 -36.38
N PHE A 610 19.25 -6.10 -37.50
CA PHE A 610 18.34 -5.06 -38.00
C PHE A 610 17.18 -5.65 -38.79
N ARG A 611 17.43 -6.79 -39.47
CA ARG A 611 16.57 -7.36 -40.51
C ARG A 611 16.21 -6.32 -41.57
N ARG A 612 17.18 -5.45 -41.86
CA ARG A 612 17.15 -4.31 -42.78
C ARG A 612 18.57 -4.02 -43.20
N SER A 613 18.75 -3.52 -44.41
CA SER A 613 20.02 -2.97 -44.89
C SER A 613 20.41 -1.71 -44.10
N PHE A 614 21.69 -1.37 -44.12
CA PHE A 614 22.15 -0.09 -43.54
C PHE A 614 21.56 1.12 -44.25
N ASP A 615 21.29 1.03 -45.55
CA ASP A 615 20.68 2.12 -46.32
C ASP A 615 19.23 2.36 -45.91
N GLU A 616 18.44 1.29 -45.70
CA GLU A 616 17.08 1.42 -45.17
C GLU A 616 17.07 2.03 -43.76
N VAL A 617 17.94 1.56 -42.88
CA VAL A 617 18.07 2.11 -41.52
C VAL A 617 18.51 3.57 -41.54
N TRP A 618 19.43 3.93 -42.44
CA TRP A 618 19.88 5.31 -42.61
C TRP A 618 18.75 6.19 -43.13
N ALA A 619 17.96 5.74 -44.11
CA ALA A 619 16.82 6.48 -44.64
C ALA A 619 15.76 6.77 -43.55
N GLU A 620 15.43 5.78 -42.71
CA GLU A 620 14.54 5.97 -41.57
C GLU A 620 15.11 6.98 -40.56
N THR A 621 16.41 6.89 -40.28
CA THR A 621 17.11 7.77 -39.33
C THR A 621 17.21 9.21 -39.85
N GLU A 622 17.53 9.38 -41.13
CA GLU A 622 17.61 10.67 -41.82
C GLU A 622 16.26 11.38 -41.82
N ALA A 623 15.17 10.67 -42.14
CA ALA A 623 13.82 11.22 -42.10
C ALA A 623 13.45 11.73 -40.70
N TYR A 624 13.77 10.96 -39.65
CA TYR A 624 13.53 11.37 -38.26
C TYR A 624 14.36 12.59 -37.84
N LEU A 625 15.66 12.63 -38.19
CA LEU A 625 16.56 13.71 -37.81
C LEU A 625 16.28 15.00 -38.58
N ALA A 626 15.87 14.92 -39.85
CA ALA A 626 15.57 16.09 -40.67
C ALA A 626 14.49 16.99 -40.05
N GLU A 627 13.49 16.39 -39.39
CA GLU A 627 12.41 17.12 -38.72
C GLU A 627 12.81 17.63 -37.34
N ARG A 628 13.59 16.84 -36.57
CA ARG A 628 13.78 17.08 -35.13
C ARG A 628 15.16 17.56 -34.71
N LYS A 629 16.22 17.16 -35.43
CA LYS A 629 17.63 17.42 -35.10
C LYS A 629 18.47 17.63 -36.37
N PRO A 630 18.22 18.71 -37.14
CA PRO A 630 18.93 18.96 -38.41
C PRO A 630 20.46 19.10 -38.23
N ASP A 631 20.91 19.55 -37.06
CA ASP A 631 22.35 19.69 -36.76
C ASP A 631 23.07 18.33 -36.66
N GLU A 632 22.43 17.33 -36.06
CA GLU A 632 22.96 15.95 -35.99
C GLU A 632 23.05 15.34 -37.39
N LEU A 633 22.05 15.60 -38.25
CA LEU A 633 22.08 15.19 -39.64
C LEU A 633 23.23 15.85 -40.42
N ALA A 634 23.42 17.16 -40.23
CA ALA A 634 24.54 17.90 -40.84
C ALA A 634 25.91 17.44 -40.33
N ARG A 635 26.00 16.98 -39.07
CA ARG A 635 27.22 16.35 -38.53
C ARG A 635 27.46 14.99 -39.17
N ALA A 636 26.44 14.14 -39.27
CA ALA A 636 26.55 12.80 -39.85
C ALA A 636 27.00 12.80 -41.31
N ALA A 637 26.65 13.84 -42.08
CA ALA A 637 27.13 14.02 -43.45
C ALA A 637 28.64 14.28 -43.56
N ARG A 638 29.29 14.78 -42.48
CA ARG A 638 30.71 15.14 -42.44
C ARG A 638 31.56 14.16 -41.62
N ASP A 639 30.94 13.41 -40.73
CA ASP A 639 31.57 12.49 -39.79
C ASP A 639 31.01 11.07 -39.98
N PRO A 640 31.70 10.20 -40.75
CA PRO A 640 31.28 8.82 -40.97
C PRO A 640 31.15 8.00 -39.68
N LYS A 641 31.91 8.34 -38.63
CA LYS A 641 31.86 7.65 -37.35
C LYS A 641 30.57 7.98 -36.61
N HIS A 642 30.17 9.25 -36.65
CA HIS A 642 28.90 9.69 -36.10
C HIS A 642 27.71 9.10 -36.88
N ARG A 643 27.78 9.03 -38.22
CA ARG A 643 26.78 8.33 -39.04
C ARG A 643 26.64 6.85 -38.63
N MET A 644 27.76 6.15 -38.44
CA MET A 644 27.77 4.77 -37.92
C MET A 644 27.08 4.69 -36.55
N ALA A 645 27.37 5.63 -35.64
CA ALA A 645 26.74 5.66 -34.32
C ALA A 645 25.23 5.81 -34.42
N LEU A 646 24.71 6.72 -35.25
CA LEU A 646 23.28 6.93 -35.45
C LEU A 646 22.58 5.67 -35.99
N ILE A 647 23.20 5.00 -36.98
CA ILE A 647 22.68 3.73 -37.53
C ILE A 647 22.66 2.63 -36.46
N PHE A 648 23.68 2.55 -35.60
CA PHE A 648 23.67 1.59 -34.49
C PHE A 648 22.64 1.95 -33.41
N ARG A 649 22.46 3.24 -33.09
CA ARG A 649 21.48 3.73 -32.12
C ARG A 649 20.04 3.42 -32.52
N TRP A 650 19.74 3.37 -33.83
CA TRP A 650 18.44 2.93 -34.34
C TRP A 650 18.04 1.56 -33.77
N TYR A 651 18.99 0.62 -33.62
CA TYR A 651 18.70 -0.70 -33.08
C TYR A 651 18.19 -0.66 -31.64
N PHE A 652 18.67 0.27 -30.81
CA PHE A 652 18.23 0.46 -29.42
C PHE A 652 16.81 1.02 -29.34
N VAL A 653 16.48 1.97 -30.23
CA VAL A 653 15.12 2.51 -30.32
C VAL A 653 14.16 1.43 -30.83
N HIS A 654 14.59 0.65 -31.82
CA HIS A 654 13.81 -0.42 -32.40
C HIS A 654 13.58 -1.59 -31.42
N SER A 655 14.61 -2.03 -30.69
CA SER A 655 14.52 -3.12 -29.70
C SER A 655 13.57 -2.82 -28.55
N ILE A 656 13.53 -1.56 -28.09
CA ILE A 656 12.57 -1.09 -27.09
C ILE A 656 11.15 -1.14 -27.66
N ARG A 657 10.95 -0.62 -28.87
CA ARG A 657 9.64 -0.60 -29.54
C ARG A 657 9.08 -2.01 -29.70
N LEU A 658 9.90 -2.95 -30.18
CA LEU A 658 9.53 -4.36 -30.33
C LEU A 658 9.07 -4.99 -29.01
N ALA A 659 9.74 -4.66 -27.90
CA ALA A 659 9.39 -5.15 -26.58
C ALA A 659 8.05 -4.58 -26.09
N LEU A 660 7.80 -3.28 -26.31
CA LEU A 660 6.54 -2.63 -25.96
C LEU A 660 5.36 -3.16 -26.79
N GLU A 661 5.56 -3.37 -28.09
CA GLU A 661 4.54 -3.90 -29.02
C GLU A 661 4.28 -5.40 -28.82
N GLY A 662 5.21 -6.15 -28.21
CA GLY A 662 5.08 -7.59 -28.06
C GLY A 662 5.26 -8.37 -29.37
N ALA A 663 6.11 -7.88 -30.27
CA ALA A 663 6.41 -8.54 -31.55
C ALA A 663 7.08 -9.92 -31.35
N GLU A 664 6.29 -11.00 -31.34
CA GLU A 664 6.75 -12.34 -30.94
C GLU A 664 7.89 -12.90 -31.81
N ASP A 665 7.87 -12.66 -33.12
CA ASP A 665 8.88 -13.11 -34.08
C ASP A 665 10.24 -12.38 -33.94
N ARG A 666 10.24 -11.33 -33.11
CA ARG A 666 11.39 -10.48 -32.79
C ARG A 666 11.77 -10.49 -31.31
N ARG A 667 11.27 -11.45 -30.52
CA ARG A 667 11.62 -11.58 -29.08
C ARG A 667 13.14 -11.57 -28.80
N VAL A 668 13.93 -12.14 -29.71
CA VAL A 668 15.41 -12.17 -29.62
C VAL A 668 16.06 -10.79 -29.64
N ASP A 669 15.33 -9.75 -30.02
CA ASP A 669 15.79 -8.37 -30.10
C ASP A 669 15.25 -7.49 -28.98
N TYR A 670 14.43 -8.00 -28.07
CA TYR A 670 13.82 -7.18 -27.03
C TYR A 670 14.88 -6.56 -26.11
N GLN A 671 14.83 -5.24 -25.99
CA GLN A 671 15.52 -4.52 -24.93
C GLN A 671 14.55 -4.31 -23.76
N VAL A 672 14.72 -5.11 -22.71
CA VAL A 672 13.94 -4.99 -21.48
C VAL A 672 14.87 -4.52 -20.37
N HIS A 673 14.69 -3.30 -19.87
CA HIS A 673 15.45 -2.78 -18.74
C HIS A 673 15.07 -3.54 -17.47
N CYS A 674 15.99 -4.29 -16.90
CA CYS A 674 15.73 -5.14 -15.75
C CYS A 674 17.01 -5.36 -14.94
N GLY A 675 16.89 -5.38 -13.61
CA GLY A 675 17.98 -5.66 -12.68
C GLY A 675 17.73 -6.94 -11.87
N PRO A 676 18.71 -7.40 -11.08
CA PRO A 676 18.65 -8.66 -10.33
C PRO A 676 17.51 -8.71 -9.30
N ALA A 677 16.96 -7.54 -8.93
CA ALA A 677 15.76 -7.43 -8.09
C ALA A 677 14.58 -8.25 -8.63
N MET A 678 14.41 -8.37 -9.96
CA MET A 678 13.35 -9.20 -10.53
C MET A 678 13.53 -10.68 -10.18
N GLY A 679 14.74 -11.22 -10.38
CA GLY A 679 15.03 -12.61 -10.06
C GLY A 679 14.93 -12.90 -8.56
N SER A 680 15.37 -11.95 -7.72
CA SER A 680 15.21 -12.03 -6.27
C SER A 680 13.73 -12.08 -5.87
N PHE A 681 12.88 -11.26 -6.50
CA PHE A 681 11.43 -11.29 -6.28
C PHE A 681 10.81 -12.59 -6.75
N ASN A 682 11.15 -13.08 -7.94
CA ASN A 682 10.66 -14.36 -8.47
C ASN A 682 10.95 -15.52 -7.53
N ARG A 683 12.14 -15.55 -6.90
CA ARG A 683 12.48 -16.54 -5.87
C ARG A 683 11.65 -16.38 -4.61
N PHE A 684 11.47 -15.14 -4.15
CA PHE A 684 10.68 -14.84 -2.95
C PHE A 684 9.22 -15.29 -3.09
N VAL A 685 8.60 -15.07 -4.25
CA VAL A 685 7.19 -15.43 -4.49
C VAL A 685 6.98 -16.85 -5.04
N ALA A 686 8.04 -17.63 -5.21
CA ALA A 686 7.94 -18.98 -5.72
C ALA A 686 7.02 -19.86 -4.85
N GLY A 687 6.12 -20.60 -5.47
CA GLY A 687 5.13 -21.44 -4.77
C GLY A 687 3.92 -20.68 -4.19
N THR A 688 3.82 -19.37 -4.42
CA THR A 688 2.65 -18.55 -4.05
C THR A 688 1.84 -18.15 -5.29
N GLU A 689 0.65 -17.57 -5.09
CA GLU A 689 -0.17 -17.03 -6.19
C GLU A 689 0.53 -15.91 -6.97
N LEU A 690 1.46 -15.19 -6.34
CA LEU A 690 2.26 -14.12 -6.95
C LEU A 690 3.35 -14.66 -7.90
N ALA A 691 3.57 -15.97 -7.96
CA ALA A 691 4.43 -16.56 -8.98
C ALA A 691 3.94 -16.22 -10.40
N ASP A 692 2.62 -16.14 -10.59
CA ASP A 692 2.00 -15.68 -11.83
C ASP A 692 1.95 -14.15 -11.89
N TRP A 693 2.55 -13.56 -12.94
CA TRP A 693 2.57 -12.11 -13.10
C TRP A 693 1.18 -11.46 -13.16
N ARG A 694 0.16 -12.22 -13.56
CA ARG A 694 -1.23 -11.74 -13.62
C ARG A 694 -1.79 -11.40 -12.24
N ASN A 695 -1.21 -11.95 -11.17
CA ASN A 695 -1.59 -11.70 -9.79
C ASN A 695 -0.67 -10.67 -9.09
N ARG A 696 0.40 -10.21 -9.76
CA ARG A 696 1.42 -9.32 -9.18
C ARG A 696 0.99 -7.84 -9.18
N HIS A 697 -0.14 -7.52 -8.59
CA HIS A 697 -0.58 -6.12 -8.47
C HIS A 697 0.44 -5.28 -7.68
N VAL A 698 0.78 -4.09 -8.19
CA VAL A 698 1.87 -3.26 -7.64
C VAL A 698 1.72 -2.89 -6.16
N ASP A 699 0.49 -2.71 -5.69
CA ASP A 699 0.20 -2.46 -4.28
C ASP A 699 0.44 -3.73 -3.43
N LEU A 700 0.04 -4.90 -3.90
CA LEU A 700 0.30 -6.17 -3.21
C LEU A 700 1.79 -6.50 -3.15
N ILE A 701 2.56 -6.17 -4.20
CA ILE A 701 4.02 -6.28 -4.19
C ILE A 701 4.59 -5.43 -3.04
N ALA A 702 4.16 -4.17 -2.92
CA ALA A 702 4.60 -3.26 -1.86
C ALA A 702 4.28 -3.81 -0.47
N GLU A 703 3.05 -4.30 -0.25
CA GLU A 703 2.62 -4.89 1.02
C GLU A 703 3.47 -6.11 1.40
N ARG A 704 3.76 -7.01 0.44
CA ARG A 704 4.58 -8.20 0.71
C ARG A 704 6.01 -7.86 1.05
N LEU A 705 6.60 -6.89 0.37
CA LEU A 705 7.97 -6.46 0.65
C LEU A 705 8.08 -5.74 1.98
N MET A 706 7.20 -4.78 2.26
CA MET A 706 7.23 -3.99 3.49
C MET A 706 6.85 -4.82 4.72
N GLY A 707 5.77 -5.61 4.63
CA GLY A 707 5.34 -6.50 5.71
C GLY A 707 6.40 -7.56 6.02
N GLY A 708 6.90 -8.26 5.00
CA GLY A 708 7.94 -9.26 5.18
C GLY A 708 9.24 -8.67 5.74
N ALA A 709 9.61 -7.45 5.35
CA ALA A 709 10.80 -6.80 5.88
C ALA A 709 10.64 -6.45 7.37
N ALA A 710 9.45 -6.02 7.79
CA ALA A 710 9.15 -5.69 9.18
C ALA A 710 9.20 -6.96 10.05
N GLU A 711 8.52 -8.02 9.61
CA GLU A 711 8.54 -9.34 10.26
C GLU A 711 9.97 -9.89 10.40
N LEU A 712 10.77 -9.80 9.33
CA LEU A 712 12.16 -10.24 9.34
C LEU A 712 13.02 -9.47 10.34
N LEU A 713 12.90 -8.14 10.38
CA LEU A 713 13.67 -7.31 11.31
C LEU A 713 13.28 -7.60 12.76
N GLU A 714 11.98 -7.77 13.04
CA GLU A 714 11.50 -8.14 14.37
C GLU A 714 12.00 -9.53 14.81
N ALA A 715 11.93 -10.52 13.92
CA ALA A 715 12.46 -11.85 14.18
C ALA A 715 13.96 -11.82 14.49
N ARG A 716 14.75 -11.13 13.66
CA ARG A 716 16.20 -10.98 13.88
C ARG A 716 16.53 -10.25 15.18
N LEU A 717 15.76 -9.23 15.55
CA LEU A 717 15.96 -8.52 16.80
C LEU A 717 15.68 -9.41 18.02
N ARG A 718 14.65 -10.27 17.96
CA ARG A 718 14.35 -11.27 19.01
C ARG A 718 15.48 -12.29 19.14
N GLU A 719 15.95 -12.85 18.03
CA GLU A 719 17.08 -13.79 18.00
C GLU A 719 18.35 -13.18 18.63
N LEU A 720 18.70 -11.96 18.24
CA LEU A 720 19.88 -11.26 18.77
C LEU A 720 19.78 -10.92 20.27
N ARG A 721 18.56 -10.82 20.80
CA ARG A 721 18.30 -10.58 22.23
C ARG A 721 18.27 -11.85 23.08
N GLY A 722 18.43 -13.03 22.46
CA GLY A 722 18.44 -14.33 23.16
C GLY A 722 17.08 -14.78 23.70
N ALA A 723 15.99 -14.20 23.19
CA ALA A 723 14.62 -14.65 23.47
C ALA A 723 14.23 -15.65 22.37
N ALA A 724 14.53 -16.93 22.59
CA ALA A 724 14.10 -18.05 21.74
C ALA A 724 13.06 -18.88 22.49
#